data_AF-A0A8J5V037-F1
#
_entry.id   AF-A0A8J5V037-F1
#
_cell.length_a   1.000
_cell.length_b   1.000
_cell.length_c   1.000
_cell.angle_alpha   90.00
_cell.angle_beta   90.00
_cell.angle_gamma   90.00
#
_symmetry.space_group_name_H-M   'P 1'
#
loop_
_entity.id
_entity.type
_entity.pdbx_description
1 polymer ?
#
loop_
_entity_poly.entity_id
_entity_poly.type
_entity_poly.pdbx_seq_one_letter_code
_entity_poly.pdbx_strand_id
1 'polypeptide(L)'
;MKRDLVLIGNPPSQNVRVFSGSTHFIPESISANRLSSLPLLRLTELSIRGAPSRPPAAAAADGDMAPTVQLKTTKKDHIRLNNPFPKAVPATAFRHGDASPPLSFAPTSKLAHAHDFPVGPHFRLHWDPSLGGTVSLARVSSGNPPRAMWETVPGVAFVSAASVATEADECRGSFALRDGRARLVPGHQHIDKIRSLYRCDVDGANLLRGAAFQQSDRTRFPVLVITGLVSAKKTDPSPSCCCGLRTGRRTARAGAGRPVLSARYWVLLEEKTNTQVAFSVKIGNYEWNCDHAADASTPPPPTSPSPSPSSTPTAPRSPRVGILRLRLSARVQRSNHGSRTKKLPSGIPSREDLAALLPLPPPPEQREPEEFNRVFVTFASARDERFYGFGEQFSRVEFKGRRVPVLVQEQGIGRGDQPITFAANLVSYRSGGNWSSTYAPSPFYMTSKMRSLYLEGYDYSIFDLTKPDRVQIQVYGSSVQGRILHGDSPTELITSYTETTGRPPVLPQWITSGAVVGMQGGTDAVRRVWNQLQDYDVPVSAFWLQDWVGQRKTAIGSQLWWNWEVDDDHYTGWKDLIRDLRRRGIRTMTYCNPCLVPKANAKRHLFDEAKKLGILVKDDAGEPYMMPNTAFDVAMLDFTNPAARGWFKEILAEMAGEGVGGWMADFGEGLPLDARLHSGEDPVAAHNRYPELWARVNREFADEWRSGMHRPAAGEGEDEGLVFFVRAGFRESSRWAMLFWEGDQMVSWQANDGIKSSVIGLLSGGLSGFPLNHSDAGGYCTVDLPLLRYRRSEELLLRWMELSAFTVVFRTHEGNKPGSNCQFYSNSRTLSHFARCAKIYKAWEFYRIQLVEEAAEKGLPVARHLFLHYPEDPRVQRLTYQQFLVGTEMLVVPVLDKGGSTVTAYFPVSDGGSWRHVWTGDEFGAEEGTVHGFEAQIQARVGFPAVFVRVGSAVGERFVSNLRDLNVL
;
A
#
# COMPACT_ATOMS: atom_id res chain seq x y z
N MET A 1 20.60 53.32 -35.93
CA MET A 1 21.38 54.10 -36.92
C MET A 1 22.40 53.17 -37.55
N LYS A 2 22.59 53.19 -38.89
CA LYS A 2 23.57 52.39 -39.68
C LYS A 2 23.34 50.85 -39.55
N ARG A 3 23.21 50.06 -40.62
CA ARG A 3 24.11 49.77 -41.77
C ARG A 3 25.42 49.10 -41.30
N ASP A 4 25.93 48.04 -41.93
CA ASP A 4 25.92 47.73 -43.38
C ASP A 4 25.42 46.32 -43.81
N LEU A 5 25.38 46.08 -45.13
CA LEU A 5 25.21 44.77 -45.79
C LEU A 5 26.52 44.36 -46.51
N VAL A 6 26.78 43.05 -46.61
CA VAL A 6 27.52 42.42 -47.74
C VAL A 6 26.82 41.10 -48.11
N LEU A 7 26.97 40.63 -49.35
CA LEU A 7 26.18 39.55 -49.98
C LEU A 7 27.07 38.50 -50.72
N ILE A 8 26.41 37.42 -51.17
CA ILE A 8 26.79 36.47 -52.23
C ILE A 8 27.76 35.31 -51.88
N GLY A 9 27.30 34.07 -52.18
CA GLY A 9 28.13 32.87 -52.32
C GLY A 9 27.27 31.59 -52.42
N ASN A 10 27.22 30.93 -53.58
CA ASN A 10 26.43 29.70 -53.83
C ASN A 10 27.22 28.68 -54.71
N PRO A 11 26.78 27.41 -54.89
CA PRO A 11 27.66 26.24 -55.10
C PRO A 11 27.96 25.92 -56.58
N PRO A 12 28.64 24.77 -56.90
CA PRO A 12 27.83 23.59 -57.29
C PRO A 12 28.43 22.16 -57.10
N SER A 13 27.52 21.16 -57.20
CA SER A 13 27.60 19.86 -57.92
C SER A 13 28.55 18.68 -57.55
N GLN A 14 27.90 17.55 -57.18
CA GLN A 14 27.95 16.20 -57.80
C GLN A 14 29.28 15.42 -57.94
N ASN A 15 29.32 14.20 -57.37
CA ASN A 15 29.37 12.90 -58.11
C ASN A 15 29.30 11.69 -57.13
N VAL A 16 29.49 10.44 -57.59
CA VAL A 16 28.39 9.49 -57.95
C VAL A 16 28.95 8.09 -58.28
N ARG A 17 28.16 7.02 -58.02
CA ARG A 17 28.37 5.57 -58.33
C ARG A 17 29.46 4.79 -57.54
N VAL A 18 29.46 3.44 -57.44
CA VAL A 18 28.45 2.38 -57.11
C VAL A 18 29.11 0.97 -57.28
N PHE A 19 28.55 -0.09 -56.66
CA PHE A 19 28.98 -1.53 -56.70
C PHE A 19 30.30 -1.85 -55.96
N SER A 20 30.61 -3.09 -55.53
CA SER A 20 29.82 -4.28 -55.10
C SER A 20 30.78 -5.37 -54.57
N GLY A 21 30.33 -6.32 -53.73
CA GLY A 21 31.13 -7.53 -53.49
C GLY A 21 30.74 -8.34 -52.25
N SER A 22 30.13 -9.51 -52.46
CA SER A 22 29.77 -10.47 -51.40
C SER A 22 30.41 -11.83 -51.66
N THR A 23 30.97 -12.49 -50.64
CA THR A 23 30.90 -13.96 -50.46
C THR A 23 31.33 -14.38 -49.04
N HIS A 24 30.85 -15.55 -48.60
CA HIS A 24 31.23 -16.23 -47.35
C HIS A 24 32.51 -17.08 -47.51
N PHE A 25 33.11 -17.50 -46.39
CA PHE A 25 33.44 -18.92 -46.16
C PHE A 25 33.60 -19.26 -44.66
N ILE A 26 33.22 -20.50 -44.32
CA ILE A 26 33.27 -21.23 -43.03
C ILE A 26 33.49 -22.71 -43.48
N PRO A 27 34.42 -23.53 -42.93
CA PRO A 27 34.36 -24.11 -41.57
C PRO A 27 35.77 -24.24 -40.90
N GLU A 28 36.09 -25.03 -39.86
CA GLU A 28 35.39 -26.16 -39.18
C GLU A 28 35.69 -26.25 -37.66
N SER A 29 36.36 -27.31 -37.17
CA SER A 29 36.38 -27.78 -35.78
C SER A 29 37.63 -28.61 -35.45
N ILE A 30 37.90 -28.86 -34.15
CA ILE A 30 38.26 -30.18 -33.54
C ILE A 30 38.48 -30.03 -32.01
N SER A 31 38.57 -31.14 -31.26
CA SER A 31 38.34 -31.24 -29.81
C SER A 31 39.36 -32.07 -29.01
N ALA A 32 39.41 -31.90 -27.67
CA ALA A 32 39.24 -32.96 -26.63
C ALA A 32 40.26 -33.02 -25.45
N ASN A 33 39.77 -33.51 -24.28
CA ASN A 33 40.51 -34.16 -23.15
C ASN A 33 41.46 -33.29 -22.26
N ARG A 34 41.76 -33.58 -20.98
CA ARG A 34 41.20 -34.51 -19.95
C ARG A 34 41.71 -34.20 -18.50
N LEU A 35 40.89 -34.56 -17.50
CA LEU A 35 41.21 -35.12 -16.15
C LEU A 35 42.02 -34.36 -15.05
N SER A 36 41.47 -34.46 -13.82
CA SER A 36 42.13 -34.60 -12.50
C SER A 36 42.87 -33.38 -11.89
N SER A 37 43.05 -33.21 -10.56
CA SER A 37 42.78 -34.07 -9.38
C SER A 37 42.41 -33.23 -8.11
N LEU A 38 41.96 -33.91 -7.04
CA LEU A 38 41.82 -33.36 -5.66
C LEU A 38 43.01 -33.78 -4.76
N PRO A 39 43.22 -33.12 -3.61
CA PRO A 39 43.10 -33.88 -2.35
C PRO A 39 42.41 -33.13 -1.18
N LEU A 40 42.08 -33.89 -0.12
CA LEU A 40 41.51 -33.43 1.16
C LEU A 40 42.61 -33.02 2.17
N LEU A 41 42.23 -32.29 3.22
CA LEU A 41 42.84 -32.40 4.55
C LEU A 41 41.78 -32.30 5.68
N ARG A 42 42.17 -32.55 6.93
CA ARG A 42 41.28 -33.03 8.02
C ARG A 42 41.00 -32.04 9.17
N LEU A 43 39.81 -32.22 9.75
CA LEU A 43 39.41 -32.13 11.17
C LEU A 43 40.51 -31.87 12.23
N THR A 44 40.18 -31.01 13.19
CA THR A 44 40.17 -31.38 14.63
C THR A 44 39.18 -30.53 15.44
N GLU A 45 38.66 -31.08 16.54
CA GLU A 45 37.81 -30.40 17.53
C GLU A 45 38.65 -29.90 18.71
N LEU A 46 38.12 -28.94 19.48
CA LEU A 46 38.21 -28.95 20.95
C LEU A 46 37.16 -28.03 21.58
N SER A 47 36.93 -28.20 22.88
CA SER A 47 35.81 -27.62 23.66
C SER A 47 36.31 -27.17 25.03
N ILE A 48 35.65 -26.20 25.69
CA ILE A 48 35.15 -26.34 27.08
C ILE A 48 34.36 -25.09 27.55
N ARG A 49 33.40 -25.39 28.43
CA ARG A 49 32.36 -24.57 29.10
C ARG A 49 32.86 -23.33 29.85
N GLY A 50 31.96 -22.34 30.00
CA GLY A 50 32.04 -21.29 31.03
C GLY A 50 30.66 -20.68 31.38
N ALA A 51 30.26 -20.73 32.66
CA ALA A 51 29.08 -20.13 33.28
C ALA A 51 29.28 -20.16 34.83
N PRO A 52 28.52 -19.46 35.70
CA PRO A 52 27.28 -18.68 35.47
C PRO A 52 27.25 -17.29 36.17
N SER A 53 26.12 -16.56 36.11
CA SER A 53 25.49 -15.90 37.30
C SER A 53 24.15 -15.19 36.98
N ARG A 54 23.39 -14.88 38.04
CA ARG A 54 22.13 -14.10 38.12
C ARG A 54 22.23 -13.30 39.44
N PRO A 55 21.70 -12.06 39.58
CA PRO A 55 20.25 -11.84 39.87
C PRO A 55 19.78 -10.43 39.40
N PRO A 56 18.76 -9.77 40.01
CA PRO A 56 17.41 -10.18 40.42
C PRO A 56 16.31 -9.49 39.57
N ALA A 57 15.03 -9.60 39.95
CA ALA A 57 13.89 -8.94 39.28
C ALA A 57 13.45 -7.63 39.98
N ALA A 58 12.68 -6.80 39.27
CA ALA A 58 11.99 -5.61 39.78
C ALA A 58 10.49 -5.64 39.43
N ALA A 59 9.68 -4.82 40.13
CA ALA A 59 8.22 -4.93 40.18
C ALA A 59 7.49 -4.53 38.89
N ALA A 60 6.32 -5.14 38.68
CA ALA A 60 5.29 -4.66 37.76
C ALA A 60 4.36 -3.67 38.46
N ALA A 61 3.68 -2.81 37.68
CA ALA A 61 2.59 -1.96 38.12
C ALA A 61 1.45 -2.07 37.11
N ASP A 62 0.28 -2.51 37.56
CA ASP A 62 -0.90 -2.70 36.71
C ASP A 62 -1.62 -1.38 36.43
N GLY A 63 -2.20 -1.27 35.23
CA GLY A 63 -3.10 -0.19 34.83
C GLY A 63 -4.08 -0.71 33.79
N ASP A 64 -5.39 -0.50 34.03
CA ASP A 64 -6.46 -1.05 33.19
C ASP A 64 -6.37 -0.56 31.74
N MET A 65 -6.30 -1.49 30.78
CA MET A 65 -6.53 -1.22 29.36
C MET A 65 -7.91 -1.72 28.94
N ALA A 66 -8.54 -0.96 28.05
CA ALA A 66 -9.76 -1.38 27.36
C ALA A 66 -9.51 -2.65 26.50
N PRO A 67 -10.50 -3.54 26.34
CA PRO A 67 -10.30 -4.84 25.71
C PRO A 67 -9.85 -4.72 24.25
N THR A 68 -8.70 -5.31 23.94
CA THR A 68 -8.13 -5.36 22.58
C THR A 68 -8.74 -6.51 21.79
N VAL A 69 -9.19 -6.26 20.56
CA VAL A 69 -9.81 -7.27 19.68
C VAL A 69 -8.74 -8.24 19.17
N GLN A 70 -8.56 -9.39 19.84
CA GLN A 70 -7.59 -10.40 19.41
C GLN A 70 -8.08 -11.16 18.16
N LEU A 71 -7.54 -10.82 16.98
CA LEU A 71 -7.51 -11.76 15.86
C LEU A 71 -6.72 -13.00 16.26
N LYS A 72 -7.35 -14.19 16.21
CA LYS A 72 -6.64 -15.47 16.35
C LYS A 72 -5.96 -15.88 15.04
N THR A 73 -4.88 -15.20 14.70
CA THR A 73 -3.96 -15.52 13.60
C THR A 73 -3.21 -16.83 13.88
N THR A 74 -3.71 -17.95 13.37
CA THR A 74 -3.00 -19.24 13.49
C THR A 74 -1.93 -19.38 12.40
N LYS A 75 -0.70 -18.99 12.73
CA LYS A 75 0.51 -19.23 11.92
C LYS A 75 0.74 -20.74 11.71
N LYS A 76 1.41 -21.10 10.61
CA LYS A 76 1.81 -22.49 10.31
C LYS A 76 3.31 -22.55 10.02
N ASP A 77 4.11 -22.40 11.07
CA ASP A 77 5.56 -22.37 10.95
C ASP A 77 6.14 -23.69 10.39
N HIS A 78 6.69 -23.57 9.19
CA HIS A 78 7.82 -24.33 8.64
C HIS A 78 7.96 -25.84 8.95
N ILE A 79 7.02 -26.67 8.48
CA ILE A 79 7.39 -27.96 7.85
C ILE A 79 6.73 -28.12 6.48
N ARG A 80 7.15 -27.26 5.52
CA ARG A 80 6.97 -27.51 4.08
C ARG A 80 8.25 -27.16 3.32
N LEU A 81 9.09 -28.18 3.15
CA LEU A 81 10.03 -28.25 2.03
C LEU A 81 9.30 -27.85 0.74
N ASN A 82 9.93 -26.98 -0.05
CA ASN A 82 9.40 -26.30 -1.23
C ASN A 82 8.27 -27.09 -1.94
N ASN A 83 7.02 -26.68 -1.70
CA ASN A 83 5.91 -27.08 -2.55
C ASN A 83 5.54 -25.91 -3.48
N PRO A 84 6.18 -25.79 -4.66
CA PRO A 84 5.86 -24.76 -5.66
C PRO A 84 4.49 -24.98 -6.32
N PHE A 85 3.78 -26.06 -5.99
CA PHE A 85 2.46 -26.38 -6.48
C PHE A 85 1.44 -26.42 -5.33
N PRO A 86 1.09 -25.25 -4.74
CA PRO A 86 -0.15 -25.17 -3.98
C PRO A 86 -1.29 -25.55 -4.92
N LYS A 87 -2.13 -26.52 -4.53
CA LYS A 87 -3.45 -26.68 -5.17
C LYS A 87 -4.14 -25.33 -5.11
N ALA A 88 -4.80 -24.93 -6.20
CA ALA A 88 -5.64 -23.73 -6.21
C ALA A 88 -6.66 -23.85 -5.07
N VAL A 89 -6.43 -23.10 -3.98
CA VAL A 89 -7.28 -23.15 -2.79
C VAL A 89 -8.59 -22.46 -3.19
N PRO A 90 -9.74 -23.16 -3.18
CA PRO A 90 -10.99 -22.52 -3.55
C PRO A 90 -11.24 -21.33 -2.64
N ALA A 91 -11.46 -20.16 -3.22
CA ALA A 91 -12.03 -19.04 -2.49
C ALA A 91 -13.41 -19.51 -2.00
N THR A 92 -13.51 -19.84 -0.71
CA THR A 92 -14.78 -20.17 -0.07
C THR A 92 -15.51 -18.86 0.20
N ALA A 93 -15.98 -18.24 -0.89
CA ALA A 93 -16.83 -17.08 -0.84
C ALA A 93 -17.97 -17.33 0.14
N PHE A 94 -18.20 -16.38 1.05
CA PHE A 94 -19.44 -16.35 1.83
C PHE A 94 -20.59 -16.41 0.84
N ARG A 95 -21.48 -17.40 1.04
CA ARG A 95 -22.37 -17.94 0.00
C ARG A 95 -22.93 -16.83 -0.90
N HIS A 96 -22.42 -16.75 -2.14
CA HIS A 96 -23.07 -15.99 -3.19
C HIS A 96 -24.41 -16.65 -3.52
N GLY A 97 -25.45 -16.28 -2.79
CA GLY A 97 -26.73 -16.02 -3.44
C GLY A 97 -26.64 -14.62 -4.07
N ASP A 98 -27.09 -14.46 -5.31
CA ASP A 98 -27.15 -13.13 -5.94
C ASP A 98 -28.23 -12.24 -5.33
N ALA A 99 -29.14 -12.84 -4.55
CA ALA A 99 -29.98 -12.15 -3.58
C ALA A 99 -29.12 -11.55 -2.45
N SER A 100 -28.79 -10.26 -2.56
CA SER A 100 -28.33 -9.46 -1.44
C SER A 100 -29.34 -9.50 -0.28
N PRO A 101 -28.93 -9.29 0.98
CA PRO A 101 -29.87 -9.26 2.09
C PRO A 101 -30.95 -8.17 1.86
N PRO A 102 -32.24 -8.47 1.99
CA PRO A 102 -33.30 -7.47 1.84
C PRO A 102 -33.22 -6.39 2.91
N LEU A 103 -33.57 -5.17 2.51
CA LEU A 103 -33.84 -4.04 3.39
C LEU A 103 -35.31 -4.05 3.81
N SER A 104 -35.59 -3.59 5.02
CA SER A 104 -36.89 -3.07 5.42
C SER A 104 -36.71 -1.89 6.38
N PHE A 105 -37.81 -1.26 6.76
CA PHE A 105 -37.83 -0.06 7.59
C PHE A 105 -39.08 -0.05 8.47
N ALA A 106 -38.99 0.59 9.64
CA ALA A 106 -40.12 0.75 10.52
C ALA A 106 -41.18 1.66 9.86
N PRO A 107 -42.47 1.27 9.78
CA PRO A 107 -43.54 2.05 9.13
C PRO A 107 -43.98 3.25 10.00
N THR A 108 -43.03 4.07 10.40
CA THR A 108 -43.24 5.33 11.12
C THR A 108 -43.53 6.45 10.13
N SER A 109 -44.26 7.49 10.56
CA SER A 109 -44.76 8.55 9.67
C SER A 109 -43.70 9.34 8.87
N LYS A 110 -42.41 9.26 9.26
CA LYS A 110 -41.29 9.84 8.49
C LYS A 110 -40.59 8.88 7.53
N LEU A 111 -40.70 7.57 7.72
CA LEU A 111 -40.13 6.56 6.81
C LEU A 111 -41.18 6.01 5.84
N ALA A 112 -42.47 6.16 6.14
CA ALA A 112 -43.58 5.79 5.25
C ALA A 112 -43.70 6.68 3.99
N HIS A 113 -42.96 7.79 3.92
CA HIS A 113 -42.97 8.75 2.82
C HIS A 113 -41.54 9.17 2.46
N ALA A 114 -41.33 9.66 1.24
CA ALA A 114 -40.03 10.21 0.85
C ALA A 114 -39.70 11.49 1.63
N HIS A 115 -38.45 11.67 2.05
CA HIS A 115 -38.05 12.73 3.00
C HIS A 115 -36.58 13.15 2.81
N ASP A 116 -36.34 14.45 2.71
CA ASP A 116 -35.00 15.07 2.69
C ASP A 116 -34.49 15.34 4.12
N PHE A 117 -33.33 14.78 4.46
CA PHE A 117 -32.63 15.04 5.72
C PHE A 117 -31.36 15.87 5.47
N PRO A 118 -31.19 17.04 6.12
CA PRO A 118 -29.97 17.82 5.99
C PRO A 118 -28.76 17.14 6.66
N VAL A 119 -27.62 17.24 5.99
CA VAL A 119 -26.28 16.82 6.44
C VAL A 119 -25.37 18.05 6.32
N GLY A 120 -25.26 18.81 7.41
CA GLY A 120 -24.75 20.18 7.36
C GLY A 120 -25.61 21.11 6.48
N PRO A 121 -25.11 22.32 6.18
CA PRO A 121 -25.77 23.25 5.25
C PRO A 121 -25.65 22.89 3.76
N HIS A 122 -24.63 22.13 3.32
CA HIS A 122 -24.35 21.92 1.89
C HIS A 122 -24.86 20.59 1.31
N PHE A 123 -25.25 19.62 2.13
CA PHE A 123 -25.63 18.28 1.66
C PHE A 123 -26.99 17.84 2.20
N ARG A 124 -27.65 16.95 1.45
CA ARG A 124 -28.89 16.27 1.87
C ARG A 124 -28.80 14.79 1.59
N LEU A 125 -29.36 14.03 2.52
CA LEU A 125 -29.70 12.63 2.34
C LEU A 125 -31.18 12.53 1.99
N HIS A 126 -31.49 12.05 0.80
CA HIS A 126 -32.85 11.70 0.41
C HIS A 126 -33.16 10.26 0.86
N TRP A 127 -34.28 10.08 1.54
CA TRP A 127 -34.92 8.77 1.75
C TRP A 127 -36.12 8.65 0.82
N ASP A 128 -36.23 7.55 0.08
CA ASP A 128 -37.46 7.16 -0.60
C ASP A 128 -37.82 5.70 -0.24
N PRO A 129 -39.00 5.44 0.37
CA PRO A 129 -39.45 4.09 0.70
C PRO A 129 -39.89 3.25 -0.52
N SER A 130 -39.94 3.82 -1.72
CA SER A 130 -40.27 3.06 -2.93
C SER A 130 -39.27 1.92 -3.19
N LEU A 131 -39.71 0.91 -3.94
CA LEU A 131 -38.90 -0.26 -4.33
C LEU A 131 -38.24 -1.03 -3.16
N GLY A 132 -38.76 -0.89 -1.93
CA GLY A 132 -38.23 -1.52 -0.71
C GLY A 132 -37.32 -0.63 0.13
N GLY A 133 -37.15 0.64 -0.25
CA GLY A 133 -36.32 1.62 0.45
C GLY A 133 -35.03 1.93 -0.28
N THR A 134 -34.73 3.22 -0.39
CA THR A 134 -33.48 3.78 -0.93
C THR A 134 -33.02 4.96 -0.10
N VAL A 135 -31.70 5.14 -0.05
CA VAL A 135 -31.01 6.29 0.53
C VAL A 135 -30.03 6.83 -0.53
N SER A 136 -30.07 8.13 -0.82
CA SER A 136 -29.07 8.80 -1.67
C SER A 136 -28.55 10.09 -1.05
N LEU A 137 -27.25 10.36 -1.19
CA LEU A 137 -26.57 11.55 -0.70
C LEU A 137 -26.20 12.44 -1.89
N ALA A 138 -26.59 13.71 -1.83
CA ALA A 138 -26.24 14.70 -2.85
C ALA A 138 -25.91 16.06 -2.25
N ARG A 139 -25.18 16.89 -3.01
CA ARG A 139 -24.95 18.30 -2.68
C ARG A 139 -26.20 19.12 -3.03
N VAL A 140 -26.51 20.10 -2.19
CA VAL A 140 -27.56 21.09 -2.45
C VAL A 140 -27.08 22.01 -3.58
N SER A 141 -27.80 22.01 -4.70
CA SER A 141 -27.61 22.91 -5.84
C SER A 141 -28.88 23.73 -6.08
N SER A 142 -28.73 24.92 -6.68
CA SER A 142 -29.85 25.81 -7.04
C SER A 142 -30.43 25.55 -8.44
N GLY A 143 -29.90 24.59 -9.20
CA GLY A 143 -30.38 24.29 -10.56
C GLY A 143 -30.08 22.86 -11.01
N ASN A 144 -31.03 22.29 -11.77
CA ASN A 144 -31.10 20.89 -12.22
C ASN A 144 -31.12 19.83 -11.10
N PRO A 145 -31.61 18.59 -11.37
CA PRO A 145 -31.70 17.54 -10.36
C PRO A 145 -30.30 17.18 -9.82
N PRO A 146 -30.10 17.14 -8.49
CA PRO A 146 -28.76 17.05 -7.90
C PRO A 146 -28.13 15.68 -8.13
N ARG A 147 -26.87 15.66 -8.60
CA ARG A 147 -26.13 14.41 -8.84
C ARG A 147 -25.89 13.67 -7.52
N ALA A 148 -26.43 12.46 -7.40
CA ALA A 148 -26.16 11.59 -6.26
C ALA A 148 -24.68 11.19 -6.22
N MET A 149 -23.99 11.62 -5.15
CA MET A 149 -22.59 11.32 -4.86
C MET A 149 -22.41 9.87 -4.40
N TRP A 150 -23.43 9.35 -3.70
CA TRP A 150 -23.51 8.00 -3.15
C TRP A 150 -24.99 7.60 -3.03
N GLU A 151 -25.34 6.35 -3.30
CA GLU A 151 -26.72 5.86 -3.17
C GLU A 151 -26.78 4.35 -2.89
N THR A 152 -27.81 3.89 -2.19
CA THR A 152 -28.02 2.46 -1.92
C THR A 152 -28.71 1.76 -3.09
N VAL A 153 -28.44 0.47 -3.27
CA VAL A 153 -29.24 -0.38 -4.17
C VAL A 153 -30.69 -0.47 -3.63
N PRO A 154 -31.73 -0.27 -4.44
CA PRO A 154 -33.13 -0.32 -3.98
C PRO A 154 -33.52 -1.64 -3.32
N GLY A 155 -34.16 -1.56 -2.16
CA GLY A 155 -34.65 -2.72 -1.40
C GLY A 155 -33.57 -3.64 -0.83
N VAL A 156 -32.30 -3.21 -0.87
CA VAL A 156 -31.13 -4.02 -0.52
C VAL A 156 -30.37 -3.42 0.67
N ALA A 157 -29.92 -4.30 1.56
CA ALA A 157 -29.10 -3.93 2.71
C ALA A 157 -27.79 -3.26 2.27
N PHE A 158 -27.56 -2.06 2.79
CA PHE A 158 -26.35 -1.27 2.60
C PHE A 158 -25.36 -1.42 3.77
N VAL A 159 -25.78 -2.03 4.89
CA VAL A 159 -24.92 -2.42 6.01
C VAL A 159 -25.14 -3.90 6.34
N SER A 160 -24.05 -4.66 6.43
CA SER A 160 -24.05 -5.98 7.07
C SER A 160 -22.71 -6.24 7.78
N ALA A 161 -22.60 -7.39 8.46
CA ALA A 161 -21.47 -7.71 9.32
C ALA A 161 -21.15 -9.22 9.28
N ALA A 162 -19.97 -9.64 9.72
CA ALA A 162 -19.70 -11.06 9.97
C ALA A 162 -18.70 -11.28 11.11
N SER A 163 -18.80 -12.44 11.78
CA SER A 163 -17.77 -12.92 12.70
C SER A 163 -16.99 -14.06 12.05
N VAL A 164 -15.69 -13.83 11.85
CA VAL A 164 -14.81 -14.58 10.94
C VAL A 164 -13.42 -14.78 11.55
N ALA A 165 -12.92 -16.02 11.53
CA ALA A 165 -11.52 -16.29 11.83
C ALA A 165 -10.66 -16.04 10.57
N THR A 166 -9.56 -15.29 10.71
CA THR A 166 -8.61 -15.02 9.62
C THR A 166 -7.38 -15.93 9.76
N GLU A 167 -7.03 -16.69 8.72
CA GLU A 167 -5.67 -17.22 8.57
C GLU A 167 -4.82 -16.17 7.83
N ALA A 168 -3.63 -15.85 8.33
CA ALA A 168 -2.63 -15.03 7.63
C ALA A 168 -1.46 -15.92 7.18
N ASP A 169 -1.00 -15.69 5.95
CA ASP A 169 0.07 -16.42 5.25
C ASP A 169 1.11 -15.39 4.77
N GLU A 170 2.20 -15.24 5.51
CA GLU A 170 3.26 -14.24 5.29
C GLU A 170 4.52 -14.92 4.71
N CYS A 171 5.20 -14.27 3.76
CA CYS A 171 6.56 -14.61 3.41
C CYS A 171 7.29 -13.41 2.80
N ARG A 172 8.28 -12.86 3.52
CA ARG A 172 9.13 -11.73 3.13
C ARG A 172 8.32 -10.52 2.67
N GLY A 173 7.38 -10.06 3.48
CA GLY A 173 6.56 -8.89 3.16
C GLY A 173 5.50 -9.12 2.07
N SER A 174 5.30 -10.37 1.63
CA SER A 174 4.17 -10.76 0.77
C SER A 174 3.13 -11.54 1.57
N PHE A 175 1.92 -10.99 1.65
CA PHE A 175 0.87 -11.47 2.56
C PHE A 175 -0.33 -12.06 1.81
N ALA A 176 -1.00 -13.06 2.39
CA ALA A 176 -2.40 -13.35 2.10
C ALA A 176 -3.18 -13.54 3.39
N LEU A 177 -4.18 -12.70 3.59
CA LEU A 177 -5.23 -12.93 4.58
C LEU A 177 -6.32 -13.78 3.93
N ARG A 178 -6.79 -14.80 4.64
CA ARG A 178 -7.85 -15.72 4.20
C ARG A 178 -8.92 -15.82 5.26
N ASP A 179 -10.13 -15.50 4.87
CA ASP A 179 -11.31 -15.69 5.71
C ASP A 179 -11.66 -17.17 5.78
N GLY A 180 -11.76 -17.71 6.99
CA GLY A 180 -12.34 -19.01 7.26
C GLY A 180 -13.87 -19.01 7.11
N ARG A 181 -14.53 -20.09 7.51
CA ARG A 181 -16.00 -20.11 7.56
C ARG A 181 -16.52 -19.09 8.59
N ALA A 182 -17.26 -18.09 8.11
CA ALA A 182 -18.02 -17.18 8.95
C ALA A 182 -18.99 -17.98 9.81
N ARG A 183 -19.11 -17.58 11.08
CA ARG A 183 -20.02 -18.23 12.03
C ARG A 183 -21.39 -17.58 12.02
N LEU A 184 -21.42 -16.26 11.79
CA LEU A 184 -22.57 -15.39 11.91
C LEU A 184 -22.55 -14.36 10.78
N VAL A 185 -23.64 -14.27 10.02
CA VAL A 185 -23.85 -13.30 8.92
C VAL A 185 -25.33 -12.90 8.90
N PRO A 186 -25.68 -11.60 9.02
CA PRO A 186 -27.03 -11.10 8.83
C PRO A 186 -27.61 -11.42 7.45
N GLY A 187 -28.86 -11.89 7.44
CA GLY A 187 -29.63 -12.14 6.22
C GLY A 187 -30.68 -11.07 5.92
N HIS A 188 -30.77 -10.00 6.71
CA HIS A 188 -31.75 -8.91 6.57
C HIS A 188 -31.32 -7.67 7.36
N GLN A 189 -31.54 -6.47 6.81
CA GLN A 189 -31.33 -5.17 7.48
C GLN A 189 -32.68 -4.47 7.70
N HIS A 190 -32.87 -3.89 8.89
CA HIS A 190 -34.04 -3.07 9.24
C HIS A 190 -33.59 -1.66 9.67
N ILE A 191 -34.22 -0.61 9.14
CA ILE A 191 -34.04 0.78 9.62
C ILE A 191 -35.10 1.10 10.68
N ASP A 192 -34.68 1.39 11.91
CA ASP A 192 -35.58 1.86 12.97
C ASP A 192 -35.98 3.33 12.71
N LYS A 193 -34.99 4.17 12.36
CA LYS A 193 -35.14 5.63 12.32
C LYS A 193 -34.02 6.30 11.52
N ILE A 194 -34.36 7.43 10.90
CA ILE A 194 -33.42 8.45 10.41
C ILE A 194 -33.70 9.75 11.19
N ARG A 195 -32.67 10.37 11.80
CA ARG A 195 -32.78 11.63 12.57
C ARG A 195 -31.57 12.55 12.30
N SER A 196 -31.84 13.74 11.77
CA SER A 196 -30.91 14.88 11.87
C SER A 196 -30.86 15.36 13.32
N LEU A 197 -29.65 15.51 13.85
CA LEU A 197 -29.32 16.03 15.17
C LEU A 197 -28.74 17.45 15.04
N TYR A 198 -29.17 18.36 15.89
CA TYR A 198 -28.68 19.73 16.00
C TYR A 198 -27.84 19.91 17.27
N ARG A 199 -27.05 20.99 17.34
CA ARG A 199 -26.13 21.24 18.48
C ARG A 199 -26.85 21.37 19.84
N CYS A 200 -28.16 21.66 19.83
CA CYS A 200 -29.02 21.73 21.01
C CYS A 200 -29.74 20.43 21.38
N ASP A 201 -29.64 19.34 20.58
CA ASP A 201 -30.29 18.06 20.88
C ASP A 201 -29.56 17.32 22.03
N VAL A 202 -30.07 17.42 23.26
CA VAL A 202 -29.59 16.65 24.43
C VAL A 202 -29.68 15.14 24.17
N ASP A 203 -30.78 14.68 23.56
CA ASP A 203 -30.92 13.31 23.05
C ASP A 203 -29.78 12.92 22.10
N GLY A 204 -29.37 13.86 21.24
CA GLY A 204 -28.33 13.64 20.24
C GLY A 204 -26.97 13.41 20.86
N ALA A 205 -26.61 14.22 21.87
CA ALA A 205 -25.40 14.01 22.67
C ALA A 205 -25.41 12.67 23.42
N ASN A 206 -26.59 12.15 23.78
CA ASN A 206 -26.70 10.82 24.41
C ASN A 206 -26.67 9.68 23.39
N LEU A 207 -27.30 9.83 22.22
CA LEU A 207 -27.31 8.82 21.16
C LEU A 207 -25.93 8.66 20.49
N LEU A 208 -25.21 9.76 20.29
CA LEU A 208 -23.83 9.73 19.80
C LEU A 208 -22.87 9.09 20.81
N ARG A 209 -23.00 9.43 22.11
CA ARG A 209 -22.24 8.75 23.19
C ARG A 209 -22.61 7.26 23.33
N GLY A 210 -23.88 6.89 23.16
CA GLY A 210 -24.32 5.49 23.16
C GLY A 210 -23.78 4.66 21.98
N ALA A 211 -23.62 5.28 20.81
CA ALA A 211 -22.87 4.70 19.69
C ALA A 211 -21.34 4.75 19.89
N ALA A 212 -20.86 5.49 20.90
CA ALA A 212 -19.46 5.89 21.11
C ALA A 212 -18.82 6.63 19.91
N PHE A 213 -19.61 7.45 19.19
CA PHE A 213 -19.08 8.46 18.29
C PHE A 213 -18.69 9.71 19.10
N GLN A 214 -17.41 10.09 19.03
CA GLN A 214 -16.94 11.36 19.58
C GLN A 214 -17.28 12.50 18.60
N GLN A 215 -17.84 13.59 19.12
CA GLN A 215 -18.02 14.83 18.35
C GLN A 215 -16.66 15.53 18.17
N SER A 216 -16.47 16.23 17.06
CA SER A 216 -15.29 17.06 16.81
C SER A 216 -15.66 18.54 16.90
N ASP A 217 -14.73 19.41 17.29
CA ASP A 217 -14.95 20.86 17.19
C ASP A 217 -15.14 21.33 15.74
N ARG A 218 -14.70 20.53 14.77
CA ARG A 218 -14.93 20.73 13.32
C ARG A 218 -16.32 20.27 12.85
N THR A 219 -17.14 19.68 13.73
CA THR A 219 -18.46 19.14 13.37
C THR A 219 -19.45 20.24 12.98
N ARG A 220 -19.87 20.21 11.70
CA ARG A 220 -20.93 21.06 11.18
C ARG A 220 -22.28 20.38 11.42
N PHE A 221 -23.20 21.12 12.03
CA PHE A 221 -24.55 20.66 12.31
C PHE A 221 -25.53 21.14 11.21
N PRO A 222 -26.61 20.40 10.93
CA PRO A 222 -27.01 19.15 11.58
C PRO A 222 -26.19 17.93 11.15
N VAL A 223 -26.03 17.00 12.09
CA VAL A 223 -25.38 15.69 11.87
C VAL A 223 -26.47 14.64 11.73
N LEU A 224 -26.38 13.75 10.75
CA LEU A 224 -27.44 12.80 10.45
C LEU A 224 -27.10 11.40 10.95
N VAL A 225 -28.06 10.75 11.63
CA VAL A 225 -27.91 9.36 12.10
C VAL A 225 -29.03 8.48 11.54
N ILE A 226 -28.64 7.36 10.96
CA ILE A 226 -29.51 6.21 10.65
C ILE A 226 -29.26 5.17 11.73
N THR A 227 -30.32 4.70 12.39
CA THR A 227 -30.25 3.62 13.39
C THR A 227 -31.11 2.45 12.97
N GLY A 228 -30.67 1.22 13.23
CA GLY A 228 -31.41 0.04 12.85
C GLY A 228 -30.87 -1.26 13.43
N LEU A 229 -31.36 -2.38 12.91
CA LEU A 229 -30.96 -3.75 13.26
C LEU A 229 -30.47 -4.51 12.02
N VAL A 230 -29.31 -5.16 12.13
CA VAL A 230 -28.92 -6.25 11.21
C VAL A 230 -29.30 -7.58 11.86
N SER A 231 -29.89 -8.51 11.10
CA SER A 231 -30.56 -9.69 11.66
C SER A 231 -30.38 -10.97 10.83
N ALA A 232 -30.35 -12.13 11.48
CA ALA A 232 -30.34 -13.45 10.83
C ALA A 232 -31.34 -14.42 11.48
N LYS A 233 -32.12 -15.12 10.65
CA LYS A 233 -32.99 -16.23 11.09
C LYS A 233 -32.22 -17.54 11.04
N LYS A 234 -32.24 -18.32 12.13
CA LYS A 234 -31.59 -19.64 12.19
C LYS A 234 -32.19 -20.61 11.15
N THR A 235 -31.33 -21.30 10.39
CA THR A 235 -31.73 -22.27 9.35
C THR A 235 -32.35 -23.53 9.94
N ASP A 236 -31.79 -24.04 11.04
CA ASP A 236 -32.21 -25.29 11.69
C ASP A 236 -33.05 -25.06 12.96
N PRO A 237 -34.17 -25.80 13.12
CA PRO A 237 -34.93 -25.80 14.36
C PRO A 237 -34.22 -26.64 15.43
N SER A 238 -33.50 -26.00 16.35
CA SER A 238 -32.99 -26.67 17.55
C SER A 238 -34.13 -26.88 18.57
N PRO A 239 -34.31 -28.07 19.15
CA PRO A 239 -35.40 -28.36 20.10
C PRO A 239 -35.21 -27.73 21.50
N SER A 240 -34.12 -26.98 21.70
CA SER A 240 -33.88 -26.13 22.87
C SER A 240 -33.81 -24.67 22.47
N CYS A 241 -34.57 -23.84 23.20
CA CYS A 241 -34.40 -22.39 23.24
C CYS A 241 -33.07 -22.06 23.94
N CYS A 242 -32.38 -20.99 23.53
CA CYS A 242 -31.22 -20.47 24.26
C CYS A 242 -31.58 -19.95 25.66
N CYS A 243 -32.86 -19.67 25.91
CA CYS A 243 -33.42 -19.21 27.17
C CYS A 243 -33.49 -20.27 28.30
N GLY A 244 -32.89 -21.45 28.14
CA GLY A 244 -32.81 -22.50 29.18
C GLY A 244 -34.12 -23.22 29.53
N LEU A 245 -35.27 -22.64 29.21
CA LEU A 245 -36.60 -23.20 29.46
C LEU A 245 -36.83 -24.51 28.67
N ARG A 246 -36.81 -25.64 29.39
CA ARG A 246 -37.32 -26.92 28.87
C ARG A 246 -38.84 -26.89 28.80
N THR A 247 -39.40 -26.81 27.59
CA THR A 247 -40.83 -27.10 27.38
C THR A 247 -41.13 -28.55 27.74
N GLY A 248 -41.91 -28.78 28.79
CA GLY A 248 -42.31 -30.12 29.22
C GLY A 248 -43.13 -30.85 28.14
N ARG A 249 -43.01 -32.19 28.07
CA ARG A 249 -43.80 -33.02 27.15
C ARG A 249 -45.28 -33.09 27.59
N ARG A 250 -46.09 -32.05 27.32
CA ARG A 250 -47.56 -32.09 27.07
C ARG A 250 -48.25 -30.71 26.99
N THR A 251 -47.97 -29.95 25.93
CA THR A 251 -48.92 -28.97 25.36
C THR A 251 -48.69 -28.90 23.84
N ALA A 252 -49.72 -28.51 23.08
CA ALA A 252 -49.71 -28.61 21.62
C ALA A 252 -49.52 -27.26 20.93
N ARG A 253 -48.88 -27.30 19.74
CA ARG A 253 -48.97 -26.30 18.65
C ARG A 253 -49.01 -24.81 19.06
N ALA A 254 -48.09 -24.38 19.93
CA ALA A 254 -47.53 -23.03 19.79
C ALA A 254 -46.37 -23.09 18.79
N GLY A 255 -46.26 -22.09 17.90
CA GLY A 255 -45.14 -22.01 16.97
C GLY A 255 -43.85 -21.67 17.72
N ALA A 256 -42.92 -22.62 17.83
CA ALA A 256 -41.62 -22.37 18.45
C ALA A 256 -40.83 -21.37 17.60
N GLY A 257 -40.71 -20.13 18.09
CA GLY A 257 -40.01 -19.05 17.43
C GLY A 257 -38.58 -19.44 17.07
N ARG A 258 -38.19 -19.23 15.81
CA ARG A 258 -36.79 -19.45 15.41
C ARG A 258 -35.95 -18.34 16.02
N PRO A 259 -34.91 -18.64 16.82
CA PRO A 259 -34.10 -17.61 17.44
C PRO A 259 -33.49 -16.71 16.36
N VAL A 260 -33.67 -15.40 16.55
CA VAL A 260 -33.15 -14.35 15.68
C VAL A 260 -31.88 -13.82 16.32
N LEU A 261 -30.77 -13.96 15.59
CA LEU A 261 -29.58 -13.18 15.86
C LEU A 261 -29.85 -11.74 15.42
N SER A 262 -29.65 -10.76 16.29
CA SER A 262 -29.83 -9.34 15.95
C SER A 262 -28.75 -8.47 16.59
N ALA A 263 -28.20 -7.52 15.85
CA ALA A 263 -27.32 -6.48 16.40
C ALA A 263 -27.78 -5.10 15.93
N ARG A 264 -27.66 -4.10 16.79
CA ARG A 264 -27.90 -2.71 16.41
C ARG A 264 -26.78 -2.22 15.50
N TYR A 265 -27.11 -1.34 14.56
CA TYR A 265 -26.12 -0.58 13.81
C TYR A 265 -26.45 0.91 13.85
N TRP A 266 -25.42 1.72 13.66
CA TRP A 266 -25.49 3.16 13.49
C TRP A 266 -24.71 3.54 12.24
N VAL A 267 -25.33 4.33 11.36
CA VAL A 267 -24.62 5.06 10.30
C VAL A 267 -24.69 6.55 10.63
N LEU A 268 -23.53 7.15 10.81
CA LEU A 268 -23.34 8.58 10.98
C LEU A 268 -23.00 9.22 9.63
N LEU A 269 -23.56 10.40 9.35
CA LEU A 269 -23.18 11.27 8.22
C LEU A 269 -23.01 12.71 8.70
N GLU A 270 -21.87 13.32 8.36
CA GLU A 270 -21.43 14.61 8.92
C GLU A 270 -20.71 15.46 7.87
N GLU A 271 -21.15 16.70 7.65
CA GLU A 271 -20.41 17.63 6.78
C GLU A 271 -19.09 18.05 7.47
N LYS A 272 -17.96 17.86 6.80
CA LYS A 272 -16.63 18.34 7.25
C LYS A 272 -16.24 19.62 6.50
N THR A 273 -16.43 19.64 5.19
CA THR A 273 -16.21 20.79 4.29
C THR A 273 -17.40 20.92 3.33
N ASN A 274 -17.47 21.98 2.52
CA ASN A 274 -18.46 22.10 1.45
C ASN A 274 -18.27 21.12 0.27
N THR A 275 -17.23 20.27 0.32
CA THR A 275 -16.88 19.23 -0.65
C THR A 275 -16.86 17.82 -0.05
N GLN A 276 -17.10 17.64 1.26
CA GLN A 276 -16.92 16.36 1.95
C GLN A 276 -17.95 16.08 3.04
N VAL A 277 -18.55 14.89 2.94
CA VAL A 277 -19.34 14.28 4.02
C VAL A 277 -18.57 13.09 4.57
N ALA A 278 -18.20 13.14 5.84
CA ALA A 278 -17.70 11.97 6.55
C ALA A 278 -18.84 10.99 6.85
N PHE A 279 -18.55 9.70 6.76
CA PHE A 279 -19.44 8.64 7.16
C PHE A 279 -18.77 7.74 8.21
N SER A 280 -19.57 7.14 9.08
CA SER A 280 -19.09 6.10 9.98
C SER A 280 -20.17 5.06 10.20
N VAL A 281 -19.84 3.79 9.99
CA VAL A 281 -20.73 2.65 10.25
C VAL A 281 -20.17 1.87 11.42
N LYS A 282 -20.98 1.68 12.46
CA LYS A 282 -20.63 0.84 13.61
C LYS A 282 -21.71 -0.21 13.83
N ILE A 283 -21.27 -1.43 14.11
CA ILE A 283 -22.12 -2.55 14.52
C ILE A 283 -21.94 -2.73 16.03
N GLY A 284 -23.05 -2.93 16.74
CA GLY A 284 -23.02 -3.29 18.16
C GLY A 284 -22.85 -4.79 18.37
N ASN A 285 -22.69 -5.19 19.63
CA ASN A 285 -22.70 -6.60 20.02
C ASN A 285 -24.05 -7.22 19.64
N TYR A 286 -24.06 -8.51 19.27
CA TYR A 286 -25.30 -9.20 18.95
C TYR A 286 -26.03 -9.70 20.20
N GLU A 287 -27.34 -9.83 20.04
CA GLU A 287 -28.27 -10.43 20.98
C GLU A 287 -28.97 -11.63 20.31
N TRP A 288 -29.36 -12.62 21.12
CA TRP A 288 -30.09 -13.81 20.67
C TRP A 288 -31.55 -13.75 21.14
N ASN A 289 -32.39 -13.11 20.33
CA ASN A 289 -33.79 -12.91 20.64
C ASN A 289 -34.63 -14.15 20.27
N CYS A 290 -35.56 -14.51 21.15
CA CYS A 290 -36.45 -15.66 21.02
C CYS A 290 -37.90 -15.21 21.32
N ASP A 291 -38.87 -15.67 20.54
CA ASP A 291 -40.28 -15.19 20.58
C ASP A 291 -41.03 -15.45 21.91
N HIS A 292 -40.38 -15.97 22.95
CA HIS A 292 -40.93 -16.16 24.29
C HIS A 292 -40.65 -14.98 25.24
N ALA A 293 -39.91 -13.96 24.80
CA ALA A 293 -39.54 -12.80 25.64
C ALA A 293 -40.65 -11.74 25.79
N ALA A 294 -41.75 -11.83 25.05
CA ALA A 294 -42.76 -10.77 24.95
C ALA A 294 -43.81 -10.74 26.09
N ASP A 295 -44.06 -11.87 26.77
CA ASP A 295 -45.18 -12.01 27.72
C ASP A 295 -44.86 -11.61 29.18
N ALA A 296 -43.68 -11.06 29.46
CA ALA A 296 -43.22 -10.72 30.81
C ALA A 296 -43.79 -9.39 31.35
N SER A 297 -45.13 -9.23 31.35
CA SER A 297 -45.81 -8.03 31.88
C SER A 297 -46.22 -8.19 33.34
N THR A 298 -45.33 -7.83 34.27
CA THR A 298 -45.64 -7.79 35.73
C THR A 298 -45.01 -6.55 36.38
N PRO A 299 -45.69 -5.82 37.29
CA PRO A 299 -45.13 -4.62 37.92
C PRO A 299 -44.09 -4.95 39.00
N PRO A 300 -43.11 -4.04 39.27
CA PRO A 300 -42.17 -4.20 40.37
C PRO A 300 -42.81 -3.87 41.74
N PRO A 301 -42.43 -4.56 42.84
CA PRO A 301 -42.75 -4.15 44.20
C PRO A 301 -41.90 -2.93 44.65
N PRO A 302 -42.33 -2.18 45.68
CA PRO A 302 -41.73 -0.89 46.04
C PRO A 302 -40.39 -0.98 46.79
N THR A 303 -39.66 0.14 46.79
CA THR A 303 -38.38 0.36 47.51
C THR A 303 -38.58 0.50 49.03
N SER A 304 -37.63 0.11 49.88
CA SER A 304 -36.55 0.96 50.44
C SER A 304 -36.22 0.47 51.89
N PRO A 305 -35.21 0.98 52.64
CA PRO A 305 -33.93 1.63 52.29
C PRO A 305 -32.69 0.93 52.94
N SER A 306 -31.51 1.54 52.81
CA SER A 306 -30.25 1.25 53.55
C SER A 306 -30.03 2.30 54.69
N PRO A 307 -28.92 2.37 55.49
CA PRO A 307 -27.65 1.62 55.46
C PRO A 307 -26.99 1.17 56.82
N SER A 308 -25.99 0.25 56.73
CA SER A 308 -24.68 0.10 57.44
C SER A 308 -24.47 0.42 58.96
N PRO A 309 -23.29 0.16 59.61
CA PRO A 309 -22.13 -0.71 59.31
C PRO A 309 -21.65 -1.64 60.49
N SER A 310 -20.56 -2.41 60.24
CA SER A 310 -19.41 -2.70 61.15
C SER A 310 -19.17 -4.10 61.81
N SER A 311 -17.87 -4.34 62.08
CA SER A 311 -17.21 -5.35 62.96
C SER A 311 -16.92 -6.79 62.48
N THR A 312 -15.62 -7.11 62.48
CA THR A 312 -14.94 -8.43 62.61
C THR A 312 -14.51 -8.63 64.09
N PRO A 313 -13.86 -9.74 64.57
CA PRO A 313 -13.14 -10.83 63.85
C PRO A 313 -13.31 -12.27 64.43
N THR A 314 -12.38 -13.17 64.03
CA THR A 314 -11.84 -14.36 64.74
C THR A 314 -12.10 -15.74 64.08
N ALA A 315 -11.10 -16.64 64.17
CA ALA A 315 -11.04 -18.01 63.63
C ALA A 315 -10.59 -18.98 64.77
N PRO A 316 -10.04 -20.21 64.58
CA PRO A 316 -9.92 -21.11 63.42
C PRO A 316 -10.27 -22.60 63.71
N ARG A 317 -10.11 -23.52 62.73
CA ARG A 317 -9.41 -24.84 62.92
C ARG A 317 -9.22 -25.67 61.63
N SER A 318 -8.28 -26.61 61.67
CA SER A 318 -7.88 -27.55 60.60
C SER A 318 -7.38 -28.89 61.18
N PRO A 319 -7.34 -29.98 60.39
CA PRO A 319 -6.07 -30.67 60.05
C PRO A 319 -5.97 -30.98 58.53
N ARG A 320 -4.82 -31.13 57.83
CA ARG A 320 -3.68 -32.11 57.95
C ARG A 320 -4.13 -33.57 57.75
N VAL A 321 -3.48 -34.52 57.03
CA VAL A 321 -2.14 -34.75 56.41
C VAL A 321 -2.37 -35.51 55.06
N GLY A 322 -1.51 -35.65 54.03
CA GLY A 322 -0.12 -35.24 53.73
C GLY A 322 0.79 -36.42 53.28
N ILE A 323 2.00 -36.13 52.74
CA ILE A 323 3.15 -37.07 52.46
C ILE A 323 3.00 -38.03 51.23
N LEU A 324 4.02 -38.52 50.49
CA LEU A 324 5.29 -37.96 49.95
C LEU A 324 6.04 -39.02 49.06
N ARG A 325 6.44 -38.68 47.81
CA ARG A 325 7.49 -39.38 46.98
C ARG A 325 7.16 -40.87 46.61
N LEU A 326 7.93 -41.63 45.79
CA LEU A 326 9.29 -41.46 45.23
C LEU A 326 9.40 -42.04 43.79
N ARG A 327 10.47 -41.67 43.05
CA ARG A 327 10.83 -42.24 41.73
C ARG A 327 11.47 -43.63 41.86
N LEU A 328 11.36 -44.47 40.82
CA LEU A 328 12.53 -45.01 40.11
C LEU A 328 12.16 -45.62 38.75
N SER A 329 13.17 -45.92 37.93
CA SER A 329 13.06 -46.22 36.50
C SER A 329 14.00 -47.34 36.06
N ALA A 330 13.53 -48.26 35.22
CA ALA A 330 14.39 -49.14 34.43
C ALA A 330 13.70 -49.57 33.12
N ARG A 331 14.51 -49.91 32.11
CA ARG A 331 14.08 -50.53 30.83
C ARG A 331 14.14 -52.05 30.94
N VAL A 332 13.49 -52.79 30.03
CA VAL A 332 14.17 -53.67 29.05
C VAL A 332 13.17 -54.27 28.02
N GLN A 333 13.75 -54.75 26.92
CA GLN A 333 13.22 -55.12 25.60
C GLN A 333 12.29 -56.37 25.54
N ARG A 334 11.56 -56.47 24.40
CA ARG A 334 11.19 -57.71 23.64
C ARG A 334 10.20 -58.70 24.31
N SER A 335 9.44 -59.53 23.58
CA SER A 335 9.01 -59.52 22.16
C SER A 335 7.93 -60.58 21.86
N ASN A 336 7.15 -60.33 20.80
CA ASN A 336 6.43 -61.31 19.95
C ASN A 336 5.23 -62.11 20.49
N HIS A 337 4.17 -62.07 19.65
CA HIS A 337 3.19 -63.13 19.28
C HIS A 337 2.53 -64.03 20.33
N GLY A 338 1.19 -64.16 20.20
CA GLY A 338 0.42 -65.19 20.90
C GLY A 338 -1.09 -65.12 20.66
N SER A 339 -1.57 -65.32 19.42
CA SER A 339 -3.02 -65.38 19.18
C SER A 339 -3.62 -66.71 19.63
N ARG A 340 -4.71 -66.69 20.42
CA ARG A 340 -5.85 -67.61 20.19
C ARG A 340 -7.12 -67.18 20.90
N THR A 341 -8.23 -67.35 20.21
CA THR A 341 -9.60 -67.07 20.67
C THR A 341 -10.20 -68.25 21.44
N LYS A 342 -11.03 -67.97 22.46
CA LYS A 342 -12.16 -68.84 22.85
C LYS A 342 -13.33 -68.00 23.41
N LYS A 343 -14.52 -68.60 23.50
CA LYS A 343 -15.81 -67.91 23.62
C LYS A 343 -16.20 -67.54 25.06
N LEU A 344 -17.17 -66.62 25.17
CA LEU A 344 -17.90 -66.18 26.37
C LEU A 344 -18.40 -67.33 27.26
N PRO A 345 -18.65 -67.03 28.54
CA PRO A 345 -20.04 -67.05 29.01
C PRO A 345 -20.59 -65.67 29.43
N SER A 346 -21.88 -65.65 29.77
CA SER A 346 -22.74 -64.50 30.06
C SER A 346 -22.33 -63.64 31.26
N GLY A 347 -22.44 -62.31 31.09
CA GLY A 347 -22.35 -61.32 32.18
C GLY A 347 -22.30 -59.90 31.62
N ILE A 348 -23.46 -59.28 31.38
CA ILE A 348 -23.56 -57.90 30.87
C ILE A 348 -23.94 -56.97 32.05
N PRO A 349 -23.06 -56.05 32.48
CA PRO A 349 -23.40 -55.01 33.46
C PRO A 349 -24.46 -54.05 32.92
N SER A 350 -25.06 -53.24 33.79
CA SER A 350 -26.07 -52.27 33.35
C SER A 350 -25.43 -51.18 32.47
N ARG A 351 -26.27 -50.44 31.74
CA ARG A 351 -25.81 -49.29 30.96
C ARG A 351 -25.38 -48.10 31.83
N GLU A 352 -25.64 -48.16 33.14
CA GLU A 352 -25.33 -47.10 34.10
C GLU A 352 -23.93 -47.26 34.71
N ASP A 353 -23.47 -48.50 34.90
CA ASP A 353 -22.12 -48.82 35.44
C ASP A 353 -20.97 -48.30 34.56
N LEU A 354 -21.19 -48.20 33.25
CA LEU A 354 -20.21 -47.67 32.29
C LEU A 354 -20.12 -46.13 32.27
N ALA A 355 -21.04 -45.41 32.93
CA ALA A 355 -21.03 -43.95 32.94
C ALA A 355 -19.97 -43.36 33.90
N ALA A 356 -19.53 -44.12 34.92
CA ALA A 356 -18.65 -43.64 35.99
C ALA A 356 -17.15 -43.57 35.62
N LEU A 357 -16.76 -44.06 34.43
CA LEU A 357 -15.36 -44.10 33.97
C LEU A 357 -15.06 -43.18 32.78
N LEU A 358 -16.03 -42.35 32.36
CA LEU A 358 -15.77 -41.27 31.42
C LEU A 358 -15.36 -40.00 32.18
N PRO A 359 -14.34 -39.25 31.73
CA PRO A 359 -14.05 -37.94 32.30
C PRO A 359 -15.29 -37.05 32.14
N LEU A 360 -15.64 -36.30 33.20
CA LEU A 360 -16.69 -35.29 33.13
C LEU A 360 -16.40 -34.35 31.94
N PRO A 361 -17.41 -33.96 31.14
CA PRO A 361 -17.21 -32.89 30.18
C PRO A 361 -16.74 -31.65 30.94
N PRO A 362 -15.87 -30.81 30.35
CA PRO A 362 -15.52 -29.53 30.98
C PRO A 362 -16.80 -28.76 31.30
N PRO A 363 -16.81 -27.92 32.35
CA PRO A 363 -17.91 -26.99 32.57
C PRO A 363 -18.14 -26.21 31.26
N PRO A 364 -19.39 -25.91 30.89
CA PRO A 364 -19.65 -25.19 29.66
C PRO A 364 -18.84 -23.90 29.68
N GLU A 365 -17.91 -23.74 28.73
CA GLU A 365 -17.19 -22.49 28.54
C GLU A 365 -18.23 -21.38 28.53
N GLN A 366 -18.01 -20.35 29.35
CA GLN A 366 -18.73 -19.10 29.18
C GLN A 366 -18.39 -18.63 27.77
N ARG A 367 -19.38 -18.76 26.87
CA ARG A 367 -19.23 -18.32 25.49
C ARG A 367 -19.25 -16.80 25.51
N GLU A 368 -18.06 -16.24 25.63
CA GLU A 368 -17.79 -14.86 25.24
C GLU A 368 -18.52 -14.58 23.92
N PRO A 369 -19.31 -13.49 23.84
CA PRO A 369 -20.04 -13.18 22.62
C PRO A 369 -19.02 -12.96 21.49
N GLU A 370 -19.10 -13.75 20.42
CA GLU A 370 -18.19 -13.63 19.28
C GLU A 370 -18.38 -12.24 18.65
N GLU A 371 -17.40 -11.35 18.71
CA GLU A 371 -17.62 -10.02 18.14
C GLU A 371 -17.71 -10.03 16.61
N PHE A 372 -18.41 -9.05 16.05
CA PHE A 372 -18.39 -8.78 14.62
C PHE A 372 -17.05 -8.14 14.26
N ASN A 373 -16.21 -8.86 13.50
CA ASN A 373 -14.90 -8.41 13.05
C ASN A 373 -14.80 -8.30 11.52
N ARG A 374 -15.95 -8.24 10.85
CA ARG A 374 -16.12 -7.75 9.48
C ARG A 374 -17.30 -6.79 9.45
N VAL A 375 -17.12 -5.63 8.81
CA VAL A 375 -18.23 -4.76 8.39
C VAL A 375 -18.24 -4.68 6.87
N PHE A 376 -19.45 -4.71 6.30
CA PHE A 376 -19.69 -4.60 4.86
C PHE A 376 -20.57 -3.37 4.59
N VAL A 377 -20.10 -2.48 3.72
CA VAL A 377 -20.89 -1.34 3.21
C VAL A 377 -21.19 -1.58 1.74
N THR A 378 -22.46 -1.57 1.36
CA THR A 378 -22.92 -1.89 0.00
C THR A 378 -23.72 -0.74 -0.60
N PHE A 379 -23.39 -0.34 -1.83
CA PHE A 379 -24.02 0.81 -2.51
C PHE A 379 -24.09 0.58 -4.03
N ALA A 380 -24.95 1.33 -4.72
CA ALA A 380 -25.19 1.16 -6.13
C ALA A 380 -24.04 1.72 -6.98
N SER A 381 -23.81 1.08 -8.13
CA SER A 381 -22.81 1.50 -9.12
C SER A 381 -23.25 1.04 -10.50
N ALA A 382 -23.19 1.92 -11.50
CA ALA A 382 -23.67 1.59 -12.85
C ALA A 382 -22.75 0.57 -13.54
N ARG A 383 -23.28 -0.18 -14.52
CA ARG A 383 -22.50 -1.23 -15.23
C ARG A 383 -21.37 -0.64 -16.09
N ASP A 384 -21.54 0.59 -16.55
CA ASP A 384 -20.59 1.38 -17.33
C ASP A 384 -19.70 2.31 -16.49
N GLU A 385 -19.94 2.38 -15.17
CA GLU A 385 -19.12 3.14 -14.24
C GLU A 385 -17.76 2.46 -14.05
N ARG A 386 -16.69 3.23 -14.28
CA ARG A 386 -15.29 2.81 -14.17
C ARG A 386 -14.66 3.41 -12.93
N PHE A 387 -13.75 2.68 -12.31
CA PHE A 387 -13.14 3.02 -11.02
C PHE A 387 -11.64 3.26 -11.19
N TYR A 388 -11.15 4.37 -10.65
CA TYR A 388 -9.77 4.84 -10.74
C TYR A 388 -9.23 5.18 -9.35
N GLY A 389 -7.93 4.97 -9.11
CA GLY A 389 -7.27 5.18 -7.83
C GLY A 389 -6.69 3.89 -7.26
N PHE A 390 -6.99 3.61 -5.99
CA PHE A 390 -6.49 2.48 -5.19
C PHE A 390 -4.98 2.48 -4.85
N GLY A 391 -4.34 3.64 -4.92
CA GLY A 391 -2.92 3.84 -4.69
C GLY A 391 -2.10 3.67 -5.97
N GLU A 392 -0.81 3.43 -5.79
CA GLU A 392 0.09 3.04 -6.87
C GLU A 392 -0.17 1.56 -7.25
N GLN A 393 -0.42 1.30 -8.54
CA GLN A 393 -0.91 0.01 -9.02
C GLN A 393 -0.28 -0.31 -10.38
N PHE A 394 0.54 -1.36 -10.47
CA PHE A 394 1.39 -1.61 -11.64
C PHE A 394 0.78 -2.53 -12.73
N SER A 395 -0.49 -2.93 -12.60
CA SER A 395 -1.19 -3.79 -13.59
C SER A 395 -2.49 -3.24 -14.14
N ARG A 396 -3.07 -2.22 -13.50
CA ARG A 396 -4.41 -1.69 -13.79
C ARG A 396 -4.46 -0.20 -13.44
N VAL A 397 -5.08 0.58 -14.32
CA VAL A 397 -5.57 1.94 -13.99
C VAL A 397 -7.08 1.91 -13.68
N GLU A 398 -7.79 0.89 -14.18
CA GLU A 398 -9.25 0.74 -14.09
C GLU A 398 -9.63 -0.60 -13.41
N PHE A 399 -10.62 -0.56 -12.51
CA PHE A 399 -10.89 -1.64 -11.54
C PHE A 399 -12.33 -2.20 -11.52
N LYS A 400 -13.28 -1.72 -12.33
CA LYS A 400 -14.63 -2.35 -12.43
C LYS A 400 -14.49 -3.81 -12.87
N GLY A 401 -15.28 -4.71 -12.28
CA GLY A 401 -15.11 -6.15 -12.48
C GLY A 401 -13.93 -6.78 -11.72
N ARG A 402 -13.33 -6.07 -10.75
CA ARG A 402 -12.25 -6.57 -9.87
C ARG A 402 -12.68 -6.54 -8.40
N ARG A 403 -11.90 -7.26 -7.58
CA ARG A 403 -11.98 -7.22 -6.12
C ARG A 403 -10.61 -6.75 -5.64
N VAL A 404 -10.52 -5.50 -5.17
CA VAL A 404 -9.26 -4.79 -4.92
C VAL A 404 -8.92 -4.87 -3.43
N PRO A 405 -7.90 -5.62 -3.02
CA PRO A 405 -7.41 -5.61 -1.64
C PRO A 405 -6.55 -4.37 -1.38
N VAL A 406 -6.72 -3.75 -0.22
CA VAL A 406 -5.91 -2.62 0.26
C VAL A 406 -5.05 -3.11 1.41
N LEU A 407 -3.83 -3.55 1.08
CA LEU A 407 -2.82 -4.02 2.02
C LEU A 407 -1.43 -3.71 1.46
N VAL A 408 -0.65 -2.96 2.23
CA VAL A 408 0.77 -2.68 1.94
C VAL A 408 1.52 -4.01 1.79
N GLN A 409 2.41 -4.16 0.81
CA GLN A 409 3.21 -5.38 0.62
C GLN A 409 4.34 -5.18 -0.38
N GLU A 410 5.28 -6.13 -0.42
CA GLU A 410 6.18 -6.30 -1.55
C GLU A 410 5.40 -6.40 -2.87
N GLN A 411 5.74 -5.61 -3.89
CA GLN A 411 5.04 -5.63 -5.19
C GLN A 411 5.12 -7.02 -5.85
N GLY A 412 6.23 -7.72 -5.61
CA GLY A 412 6.53 -9.07 -6.11
C GLY A 412 7.04 -9.09 -7.56
N ILE A 413 7.71 -10.20 -7.92
CA ILE A 413 8.52 -10.31 -9.13
C ILE A 413 7.70 -10.92 -10.28
N GLY A 414 7.55 -10.14 -11.37
CA GLY A 414 6.73 -10.44 -12.55
C GLY A 414 5.23 -10.19 -12.36
N ARG A 415 4.73 -10.18 -11.11
CA ARG A 415 3.36 -9.81 -10.72
C ARG A 415 2.22 -10.54 -11.45
N GLY A 416 2.53 -11.69 -12.06
CA GLY A 416 1.64 -12.49 -12.91
C GLY A 416 2.30 -12.92 -14.22
N ASP A 417 3.29 -12.18 -14.72
CA ASP A 417 3.97 -12.46 -15.97
C ASP A 417 4.81 -13.74 -15.89
N GLN A 418 4.61 -14.64 -16.85
CA GLN A 418 5.24 -15.97 -16.88
C GLN A 418 6.39 -16.03 -17.89
N PRO A 419 7.40 -16.90 -17.69
CA PRO A 419 7.54 -17.87 -16.58
C PRO A 419 8.12 -17.29 -15.28
N ILE A 420 8.41 -15.99 -15.21
CA ILE A 420 9.17 -15.42 -14.09
C ILE A 420 8.42 -15.41 -12.76
N THR A 421 7.13 -15.07 -12.72
CA THR A 421 6.35 -15.15 -11.47
C THR A 421 6.27 -16.57 -10.92
N PHE A 422 6.23 -17.62 -11.77
CA PHE A 422 6.37 -19.01 -11.29
C PHE A 422 7.77 -19.27 -10.71
N ALA A 423 8.83 -18.87 -11.41
CA ALA A 423 10.21 -19.07 -10.94
C ALA A 423 10.52 -18.32 -9.63
N ALA A 424 10.00 -17.10 -9.45
CA ALA A 424 10.09 -16.36 -8.20
C ALA A 424 9.43 -17.14 -7.04
N ASN A 425 8.18 -17.56 -7.23
CA ASN A 425 7.42 -18.36 -6.25
C ASN A 425 8.05 -19.73 -5.93
N LEU A 426 8.87 -20.30 -6.83
CA LEU A 426 9.65 -21.52 -6.62
C LEU A 426 10.91 -21.28 -5.77
N VAL A 427 11.56 -20.11 -5.91
CA VAL A 427 12.78 -19.74 -5.16
C VAL A 427 12.44 -19.16 -3.78
N SER A 428 11.35 -18.40 -3.68
CA SER A 428 10.84 -17.82 -2.45
C SER A 428 9.31 -17.77 -2.53
N TYR A 429 8.63 -18.53 -1.67
CA TYR A 429 7.17 -18.63 -1.67
C TYR A 429 6.53 -17.24 -1.63
N ARG A 430 5.46 -17.04 -2.41
CA ARG A 430 4.72 -15.77 -2.61
C ARG A 430 5.48 -14.59 -3.24
N SER A 431 6.80 -14.64 -3.39
CA SER A 431 7.60 -13.50 -3.90
C SER A 431 7.30 -13.08 -5.34
N GLY A 432 6.56 -13.89 -6.12
CA GLY A 432 6.13 -13.50 -7.47
C GLY A 432 4.99 -12.48 -7.51
N GLY A 433 4.38 -12.15 -6.36
CA GLY A 433 3.29 -11.16 -6.27
C GLY A 433 2.03 -11.53 -7.06
N ASN A 434 1.19 -10.53 -7.30
CA ASN A 434 0.05 -10.59 -8.20
C ASN A 434 -0.33 -9.19 -8.71
N TRP A 435 -1.33 -9.08 -9.59
CA TRP A 435 -1.77 -7.83 -10.20
C TRP A 435 -2.10 -6.70 -9.21
N SER A 436 -2.50 -7.02 -7.98
CA SER A 436 -2.85 -6.07 -6.91
C SER A 436 -1.80 -5.90 -5.80
N SER A 437 -0.63 -6.54 -5.91
CA SER A 437 0.48 -6.35 -4.95
C SER A 437 1.21 -5.04 -5.22
N THR A 438 1.37 -4.20 -4.19
CA THR A 438 1.98 -2.85 -4.28
C THR A 438 2.50 -2.37 -2.92
N TYR A 439 3.56 -1.56 -2.95
CA TYR A 439 4.13 -0.88 -1.80
C TYR A 439 3.24 0.25 -1.26
N ALA A 440 2.44 0.88 -2.14
CA ALA A 440 1.68 2.09 -1.82
C ALA A 440 0.19 1.98 -2.23
N PRO A 441 -0.61 1.07 -1.65
CA PRO A 441 -2.06 1.06 -1.85
C PRO A 441 -2.73 2.23 -1.11
N SER A 442 -3.91 2.64 -1.57
CA SER A 442 -4.76 3.59 -0.84
C SER A 442 -6.23 3.15 -0.89
N PRO A 443 -7.00 3.23 0.21
CA PRO A 443 -8.44 2.98 0.24
C PRO A 443 -9.26 4.15 -0.35
N PHE A 444 -8.78 4.81 -1.41
CA PHE A 444 -9.42 5.92 -2.12
C PHE A 444 -9.73 5.53 -3.58
N TYR A 445 -10.88 5.97 -4.08
CA TYR A 445 -11.19 5.93 -5.51
C TYR A 445 -11.99 7.15 -5.98
N MET A 446 -11.97 7.37 -7.30
CA MET A 446 -12.92 8.20 -8.04
C MET A 446 -13.53 7.39 -9.21
N THR A 447 -14.66 7.83 -9.77
CA THR A 447 -15.32 7.12 -10.88
C THR A 447 -15.59 7.98 -12.10
N SER A 448 -15.84 7.33 -13.25
CA SER A 448 -16.32 7.97 -14.48
C SER A 448 -17.74 8.56 -14.40
N LYS A 449 -18.35 8.61 -13.21
CA LYS A 449 -19.61 9.32 -12.92
C LYS A 449 -19.42 10.46 -11.90
N MET A 450 -18.17 10.87 -11.67
CA MET A 450 -17.75 11.85 -10.66
C MET A 450 -18.33 11.55 -9.26
N ARG A 451 -18.23 10.27 -8.87
CA ARG A 451 -18.39 9.79 -7.49
C ARG A 451 -17.02 9.47 -6.92
N SER A 452 -16.83 9.67 -5.62
CA SER A 452 -15.55 9.36 -4.95
C SER A 452 -15.75 9.10 -3.46
N LEU A 453 -14.94 8.20 -2.92
CA LEU A 453 -14.93 7.82 -1.51
C LEU A 453 -13.52 7.43 -1.08
N TYR A 454 -13.17 7.67 0.19
CA TYR A 454 -12.05 7.00 0.83
C TYR A 454 -12.36 6.51 2.26
N LEU A 455 -11.56 5.58 2.78
CA LEU A 455 -11.61 5.14 4.19
C LEU A 455 -10.55 5.87 5.02
N GLU A 456 -10.93 6.28 6.24
CA GLU A 456 -10.02 6.94 7.20
C GLU A 456 -9.27 5.92 8.10
N GLY A 457 -9.77 4.69 8.20
CA GLY A 457 -9.11 3.59 8.92
C GLY A 457 -7.88 3.02 8.20
N TYR A 458 -7.10 2.23 8.93
CA TYR A 458 -5.94 1.47 8.42
C TYR A 458 -6.20 -0.04 8.34
N ASP A 459 -7.37 -0.49 8.79
CA ASP A 459 -7.81 -1.88 8.74
C ASP A 459 -7.66 -2.48 7.34
N TYR A 460 -7.29 -3.76 7.25
CA TYR A 460 -7.31 -4.46 5.97
C TYR A 460 -8.70 -4.36 5.35
N SER A 461 -8.78 -3.91 4.10
CA SER A 461 -10.04 -3.67 3.41
C SER A 461 -10.01 -4.20 1.98
N ILE A 462 -11.19 -4.52 1.47
CA ILE A 462 -11.37 -5.09 0.13
C ILE A 462 -12.57 -4.42 -0.54
N PHE A 463 -12.33 -3.78 -1.67
CA PHE A 463 -13.36 -3.16 -2.50
C PHE A 463 -13.78 -4.16 -3.57
N ASP A 464 -14.95 -4.78 -3.40
CA ASP A 464 -15.54 -5.67 -4.37
C ASP A 464 -16.37 -4.88 -5.40
N LEU A 465 -15.78 -4.73 -6.59
CA LEU A 465 -16.33 -4.06 -7.76
C LEU A 465 -16.79 -5.08 -8.82
N THR A 466 -16.91 -6.37 -8.45
CA THR A 466 -17.19 -7.46 -9.41
C THR A 466 -18.64 -7.52 -9.87
N LYS A 467 -19.57 -6.95 -9.09
CA LYS A 467 -21.00 -6.90 -9.45
C LYS A 467 -21.28 -5.71 -10.39
N PRO A 468 -22.16 -5.87 -11.40
CA PRO A 468 -22.39 -4.85 -12.40
C PRO A 468 -23.13 -3.63 -11.84
N ASP A 469 -24.02 -3.87 -10.88
CA ASP A 469 -25.03 -2.95 -10.32
C ASP A 469 -24.64 -2.32 -8.97
N ARG A 470 -23.57 -2.82 -8.33
CA ARG A 470 -23.23 -2.48 -6.95
C ARG A 470 -21.76 -2.69 -6.61
N VAL A 471 -21.31 -1.94 -5.61
CA VAL A 471 -20.02 -2.09 -4.94
C VAL A 471 -20.26 -2.59 -3.51
N GLN A 472 -19.37 -3.44 -3.01
CA GLN A 472 -19.30 -3.81 -1.61
C GLN A 472 -17.89 -3.60 -1.05
N ILE A 473 -17.77 -2.73 -0.04
CA ILE A 473 -16.54 -2.56 0.74
C ILE A 473 -16.60 -3.50 1.93
N GLN A 474 -15.65 -4.43 2.04
CA GLN A 474 -15.41 -5.28 3.21
C GLN A 474 -14.26 -4.69 4.03
N VAL A 475 -14.45 -4.51 5.34
CA VAL A 475 -13.42 -4.02 6.27
C VAL A 475 -13.20 -5.05 7.39
N TYR A 476 -11.95 -5.29 7.77
CA TYR A 476 -11.53 -6.31 8.73
C TYR A 476 -11.56 -5.81 10.20
N GLY A 477 -12.60 -5.07 10.55
CA GLY A 477 -12.84 -4.53 11.90
C GLY A 477 -14.32 -4.59 12.31
N SER A 478 -14.64 -4.02 13.46
CA SER A 478 -16.01 -3.92 14.01
C SER A 478 -16.74 -2.61 13.63
N SER A 479 -16.04 -1.69 12.96
CA SER A 479 -16.58 -0.46 12.40
C SER A 479 -15.85 -0.08 11.11
N VAL A 480 -16.34 0.93 10.41
CA VAL A 480 -15.64 1.57 9.29
C VAL A 480 -15.90 3.08 9.32
N GLN A 481 -14.87 3.86 9.01
CA GLN A 481 -14.91 5.32 8.92
C GLN A 481 -14.31 5.76 7.58
N GLY A 482 -14.79 6.86 7.03
CA GLY A 482 -14.36 7.35 5.73
C GLY A 482 -15.10 8.61 5.30
N ARG A 483 -14.89 9.06 4.06
CA ARG A 483 -15.61 10.21 3.49
C ARG A 483 -16.08 9.96 2.07
N ILE A 484 -17.24 10.52 1.75
CA ILE A 484 -17.78 10.66 0.40
C ILE A 484 -17.42 12.07 -0.08
N LEU A 485 -16.80 12.19 -1.24
CA LEU A 485 -16.32 13.45 -1.78
C LEU A 485 -17.23 13.95 -2.91
N HIS A 486 -17.30 15.27 -3.04
CA HIS A 486 -17.92 15.97 -4.15
C HIS A 486 -16.89 16.86 -4.85
N GLY A 487 -16.98 16.84 -6.17
CA GLY A 487 -16.30 17.68 -7.15
C GLY A 487 -16.92 17.38 -8.51
N ASP A 488 -16.90 18.34 -9.43
CA ASP A 488 -17.49 18.18 -10.77
C ASP A 488 -16.45 17.79 -11.83
N SER A 489 -15.18 17.71 -11.44
CA SER A 489 -14.05 17.20 -12.21
C SER A 489 -13.15 16.24 -11.39
N PRO A 490 -12.36 15.36 -12.04
CA PRO A 490 -11.40 14.50 -11.33
C PRO A 490 -10.33 15.28 -10.56
N THR A 491 -9.92 16.43 -11.07
CA THR A 491 -8.95 17.33 -10.42
C THR A 491 -9.51 17.90 -9.12
N GLU A 492 -10.77 18.34 -9.08
CA GLU A 492 -11.44 18.74 -7.83
C GLU A 492 -11.54 17.58 -6.83
N LEU A 493 -11.78 16.35 -7.29
CA LEU A 493 -11.84 15.17 -6.41
C LEU A 493 -10.47 14.86 -5.78
N ILE A 494 -9.36 14.96 -6.54
CA ILE A 494 -8.00 14.87 -6.00
C ILE A 494 -7.71 16.04 -5.05
N THR A 495 -8.07 17.27 -5.41
CA THR A 495 -7.85 18.44 -4.56
C THR A 495 -8.60 18.32 -3.24
N SER A 496 -9.87 17.89 -3.26
CA SER A 496 -10.66 17.61 -2.05
C SER A 496 -10.01 16.49 -1.22
N TYR A 497 -9.70 15.34 -1.82
CA TYR A 497 -9.04 14.22 -1.13
C TYR A 497 -7.76 14.67 -0.39
N THR A 498 -6.83 15.29 -1.12
CA THR A 498 -5.53 15.74 -0.61
C THR A 498 -5.62 16.91 0.37
N GLU A 499 -6.72 17.69 0.39
CA GLU A 499 -6.96 18.72 1.40
C GLU A 499 -6.98 18.11 2.81
N THR A 500 -7.56 16.91 2.95
CA THR A 500 -7.59 16.20 4.23
C THR A 500 -6.42 15.26 4.42
N THR A 501 -6.07 14.41 3.44
CA THR A 501 -5.00 13.41 3.63
C THR A 501 -3.60 14.02 3.63
N GLY A 502 -3.40 15.17 2.96
CA GLY A 502 -2.15 15.91 2.90
C GLY A 502 -1.56 16.00 1.49
N ARG A 503 -0.69 16.99 1.31
CA ARG A 503 0.04 17.29 0.07
C ARG A 503 1.54 17.37 0.38
N PRO A 504 2.43 17.01 -0.57
CA PRO A 504 3.86 17.09 -0.37
C PRO A 504 4.32 18.56 -0.27
N PRO A 505 5.51 18.83 0.30
CA PRO A 505 6.09 20.16 0.28
C PRO A 505 6.58 20.51 -1.14
N VAL A 506 6.77 21.79 -1.42
CA VAL A 506 7.56 22.22 -2.58
C VAL A 506 8.99 21.71 -2.40
N LEU A 507 9.48 20.93 -3.36
CA LEU A 507 10.82 20.36 -3.32
C LEU A 507 11.89 21.47 -3.42
N PRO A 508 13.01 21.36 -2.68
CA PRO A 508 14.25 22.10 -2.97
C PRO A 508 14.59 22.04 -4.46
N GLN A 509 14.91 23.17 -5.11
CA GLN A 509 15.02 23.21 -6.57
C GLN A 509 16.07 22.22 -7.10
N TRP A 510 17.21 22.04 -6.41
CA TRP A 510 18.31 21.18 -6.84
C TRP A 510 17.89 19.77 -7.26
N ILE A 511 16.96 19.08 -6.59
CA ILE A 511 16.57 17.70 -6.98
C ILE A 511 15.89 17.69 -8.37
N THR A 512 15.18 18.77 -8.70
CA THR A 512 14.47 18.93 -9.97
C THR A 512 15.33 19.56 -11.08
N SER A 513 16.52 20.10 -10.77
CA SER A 513 17.30 20.94 -11.69
C SER A 513 18.24 20.17 -12.62
N GLY A 514 18.34 18.85 -12.49
CA GLY A 514 19.21 17.96 -13.27
C GLY A 514 18.94 16.49 -13.00
N ALA A 515 19.65 15.59 -13.69
CA ALA A 515 19.55 14.16 -13.50
C ALA A 515 20.25 13.70 -12.21
N VAL A 516 19.65 12.74 -11.51
CA VAL A 516 20.20 12.11 -10.30
C VAL A 516 20.91 10.82 -10.70
N VAL A 517 22.23 10.83 -10.59
CA VAL A 517 23.11 9.72 -10.96
C VAL A 517 23.16 8.70 -9.83
N GLY A 518 22.25 7.72 -9.88
CA GLY A 518 22.30 6.54 -9.02
C GLY A 518 23.35 5.55 -9.51
N MET A 519 24.39 5.33 -8.72
CA MET A 519 25.50 4.42 -9.01
C MET A 519 26.18 3.90 -7.72
N GLN A 520 27.14 2.99 -7.87
CA GLN A 520 27.87 2.33 -6.79
C GLN A 520 29.38 2.21 -7.11
N GLY A 521 30.14 1.66 -6.17
CA GLY A 521 31.52 1.23 -6.39
C GLY A 521 32.62 2.16 -5.85
N GLY A 522 32.30 2.98 -4.84
CA GLY A 522 33.30 3.77 -4.12
C GLY A 522 33.75 5.05 -4.81
N THR A 523 34.62 5.81 -4.13
CA THR A 523 35.05 7.16 -4.53
C THR A 523 35.60 7.22 -5.96
N ASP A 524 36.47 6.28 -6.35
CA ASP A 524 37.12 6.29 -7.67
C ASP A 524 36.14 6.00 -8.81
N ALA A 525 35.14 5.16 -8.58
CA ALA A 525 34.09 4.91 -9.57
C ALA A 525 33.27 6.18 -9.82
N VAL A 526 32.86 6.86 -8.74
CA VAL A 526 32.10 8.13 -8.81
C VAL A 526 32.92 9.20 -9.52
N ARG A 527 34.19 9.42 -9.14
CA ARG A 527 35.06 10.43 -9.78
C ARG A 527 35.29 10.15 -11.27
N ARG A 528 35.49 8.89 -11.66
CA ARG A 528 35.62 8.48 -13.07
C ARG A 528 34.35 8.79 -13.88
N VAL A 529 33.18 8.39 -13.38
CA VAL A 529 31.90 8.62 -14.08
C VAL A 529 31.56 10.11 -14.10
N TRP A 530 31.86 10.86 -13.04
CA TRP A 530 31.68 12.31 -13.00
C TRP A 530 32.50 13.05 -14.05
N ASN A 531 33.76 12.66 -14.27
CA ASN A 531 34.58 13.21 -15.36
C ASN A 531 33.95 12.92 -16.72
N GLN A 532 33.53 11.66 -16.98
CA GLN A 532 32.83 11.29 -18.21
C GLN A 532 31.52 12.05 -18.44
N LEU A 533 30.85 12.51 -17.38
CA LEU A 533 29.63 13.33 -17.48
C LEU A 533 29.93 14.83 -17.72
N GLN A 534 31.14 15.29 -17.40
CA GLN A 534 31.61 16.63 -17.80
C GLN A 534 31.90 16.66 -19.31
N ASP A 535 32.48 15.60 -19.88
CA ASP A 535 32.81 15.49 -21.32
C ASP A 535 31.60 15.59 -22.28
N TYR A 536 30.36 15.49 -21.77
CA TYR A 536 29.11 15.60 -22.54
C TYR A 536 28.20 16.76 -22.08
N ASP A 537 28.69 17.65 -21.21
CA ASP A 537 27.94 18.74 -20.54
C ASP A 537 26.61 18.27 -19.90
N VAL A 538 26.65 17.16 -19.15
CA VAL A 538 25.40 16.58 -18.59
C VAL A 538 24.86 17.42 -17.43
N PRO A 539 23.59 17.88 -17.46
CA PRO A 539 22.96 18.52 -16.31
C PRO A 539 22.71 17.50 -15.19
N VAL A 540 23.64 17.40 -14.24
CA VAL A 540 23.55 16.54 -13.04
C VAL A 540 23.13 17.37 -11.83
N SER A 541 22.13 16.90 -11.09
CA SER A 541 21.70 17.49 -9.81
C SER A 541 22.39 16.85 -8.61
N ALA A 542 22.51 15.52 -8.62
CA ALA A 542 23.09 14.77 -7.52
C ALA A 542 23.72 13.44 -7.97
N PHE A 543 24.66 12.92 -7.19
CA PHE A 543 25.00 11.50 -7.16
C PHE A 543 24.27 10.82 -6.02
N TRP A 544 23.58 9.72 -6.30
CA TRP A 544 22.94 8.87 -5.28
C TRP A 544 23.74 7.58 -5.12
N LEU A 545 24.27 7.37 -3.92
CA LEU A 545 25.29 6.38 -3.59
C LEU A 545 24.76 5.46 -2.48
N GLN A 546 24.01 4.43 -2.86
CA GLN A 546 23.35 3.55 -1.87
C GLN A 546 24.33 2.70 -1.06
N ASP A 547 25.51 2.42 -1.61
CA ASP A 547 26.57 1.61 -1.00
C ASP A 547 27.55 2.43 -0.16
N TRP A 548 27.18 3.64 0.26
CA TRP A 548 27.93 4.45 1.23
C TRP A 548 28.19 3.72 2.56
N VAL A 549 27.28 2.80 2.95
CA VAL A 549 27.40 1.87 4.09
C VAL A 549 28.30 0.64 3.83
N GLY A 550 28.88 0.53 2.65
CA GLY A 550 29.60 -0.65 2.18
C GLY A 550 28.71 -1.80 1.75
N GLN A 551 29.34 -2.88 1.28
CA GLN A 551 28.66 -4.06 0.73
C GLN A 551 29.13 -5.38 1.35
N ARG A 552 28.29 -6.41 1.22
CA ARG A 552 28.60 -7.82 1.48
C ARG A 552 28.12 -8.69 0.32
N LYS A 553 28.90 -9.73 -0.02
CA LYS A 553 28.55 -10.69 -1.07
C LYS A 553 27.61 -11.76 -0.50
N THR A 554 26.50 -12.01 -1.20
CA THR A 554 25.48 -13.01 -0.83
C THR A 554 25.17 -13.90 -2.03
N ALA A 555 24.38 -14.96 -1.84
CA ALA A 555 23.96 -15.85 -2.92
C ALA A 555 23.10 -15.15 -4.01
N ILE A 556 22.46 -14.02 -3.69
CA ILE A 556 21.65 -13.25 -4.65
C ILE A 556 22.41 -12.13 -5.36
N GLY A 557 23.53 -11.65 -4.80
CA GLY A 557 24.33 -10.54 -5.33
C GLY A 557 25.12 -9.81 -4.23
N SER A 558 25.63 -8.63 -4.54
CA SER A 558 26.00 -7.67 -3.48
C SER A 558 24.74 -7.22 -2.74
N GLN A 559 24.84 -7.08 -1.44
CA GLN A 559 23.81 -6.53 -0.55
C GLN A 559 24.44 -5.50 0.38
N LEU A 560 23.67 -4.49 0.77
CA LEU A 560 24.13 -3.43 1.65
C LEU A 560 24.34 -3.94 3.09
N TRP A 561 25.16 -3.22 3.86
CA TRP A 561 25.15 -3.33 5.31
C TRP A 561 24.09 -2.39 5.87
N TRP A 562 23.06 -2.93 6.53
CA TRP A 562 22.00 -2.13 7.15
C TRP A 562 22.44 -1.66 8.55
N ASN A 563 23.45 -0.79 8.53
CA ASN A 563 24.01 -0.09 9.66
C ASN A 563 24.52 1.26 9.11
N TRP A 564 23.76 2.34 9.38
CA TRP A 564 23.80 3.63 8.67
C TRP A 564 25.00 4.52 9.04
N GLU A 565 26.21 4.00 8.82
CA GLU A 565 27.50 4.69 8.99
C GLU A 565 28.29 4.63 7.68
N VAL A 566 29.15 5.61 7.39
CA VAL A 566 30.01 5.56 6.19
C VAL A 566 31.12 4.49 6.32
N ASP A 567 31.27 3.71 5.27
CA ASP A 567 32.39 2.77 5.04
C ASP A 567 33.57 3.53 4.41
N ASP A 568 34.55 3.91 5.24
CA ASP A 568 35.73 4.70 4.80
C ASP A 568 36.70 3.90 3.90
N ASP A 569 36.68 2.56 3.97
CA ASP A 569 37.53 1.71 3.12
C ASP A 569 36.98 1.66 1.68
N HIS A 570 35.66 1.73 1.54
CA HIS A 570 34.96 1.75 0.24
C HIS A 570 34.78 3.18 -0.31
N TYR A 571 34.53 4.16 0.57
CA TYR A 571 34.38 5.59 0.23
C TYR A 571 35.50 6.45 0.79
N THR A 572 36.76 6.04 0.58
CA THR A 572 37.97 6.79 0.94
C THR A 572 37.87 8.25 0.50
N GLY A 573 38.06 9.18 1.44
CA GLY A 573 37.93 10.62 1.17
C GLY A 573 36.49 11.11 0.97
N TRP A 574 35.49 10.44 1.56
CA TRP A 574 34.05 10.77 1.50
C TRP A 574 33.75 12.28 1.61
N LYS A 575 34.28 12.96 2.64
CA LYS A 575 34.05 14.40 2.87
C LYS A 575 34.69 15.29 1.80
N ASP A 576 35.82 14.86 1.22
CA ASP A 576 36.41 15.53 0.06
C ASP A 576 35.55 15.32 -1.20
N LEU A 577 35.01 14.12 -1.42
CA LEU A 577 34.11 13.83 -2.54
C LEU A 577 32.82 14.69 -2.47
N ILE A 578 32.18 14.78 -1.31
CA ILE A 578 31.01 15.65 -1.09
C ILE A 578 31.36 17.12 -1.36
N ARG A 579 32.49 17.62 -0.82
CA ARG A 579 32.94 19.00 -1.01
C ARG A 579 33.32 19.30 -2.47
N ASP A 580 33.82 18.32 -3.21
CA ASP A 580 34.16 18.48 -4.63
C ASP A 580 32.92 18.57 -5.51
N LEU A 581 31.94 17.68 -5.29
CA LEU A 581 30.64 17.69 -5.97
C LEU A 581 29.87 18.97 -5.66
N ARG A 582 29.76 19.35 -4.38
CA ARG A 582 29.05 20.56 -3.93
C ARG A 582 29.63 21.84 -4.52
N ARG A 583 30.95 21.90 -4.77
CA ARG A 583 31.61 23.03 -5.47
C ARG A 583 31.27 23.14 -6.96
N ARG A 584 30.58 22.16 -7.55
CA ARG A 584 29.96 22.25 -8.88
C ARG A 584 28.42 22.27 -8.82
N GLY A 585 27.84 22.55 -7.64
CA GLY A 585 26.39 22.55 -7.40
C GLY A 585 25.77 21.17 -7.16
N ILE A 586 26.49 20.09 -7.45
CA ILE A 586 26.00 18.71 -7.40
C ILE A 586 25.91 18.26 -5.94
N ARG A 587 24.77 17.69 -5.54
CA ARG A 587 24.58 17.11 -4.19
C ARG A 587 25.03 15.65 -4.13
N THR A 588 25.30 15.17 -2.93
CA THR A 588 25.42 13.73 -2.64
C THR A 588 24.17 13.26 -1.92
N MET A 589 23.62 12.12 -2.33
CA MET A 589 22.49 11.45 -1.69
C MET A 589 22.89 10.02 -1.29
N THR A 590 22.30 9.51 -0.21
CA THR A 590 22.64 8.19 0.37
C THR A 590 21.42 7.27 0.47
N TYR A 591 21.46 6.25 1.32
CA TYR A 591 20.39 5.26 1.51
C TYR A 591 20.25 4.93 3.01
N CYS A 592 19.02 4.87 3.51
CA CYS A 592 18.70 4.27 4.80
C CYS A 592 17.31 3.61 4.76
N ASN A 593 17.08 2.68 5.68
CA ASN A 593 15.78 2.02 5.85
C ASN A 593 15.53 1.72 7.35
N PRO A 594 14.31 1.29 7.75
CA PRO A 594 13.93 1.15 9.15
C PRO A 594 14.33 -0.20 9.78
N CYS A 595 15.12 -1.02 9.07
CA CYS A 595 15.60 -2.31 9.50
C CYS A 595 17.11 -2.28 9.80
N LEU A 596 17.55 -3.06 10.79
CA LEU A 596 18.94 -3.13 11.25
C LEU A 596 19.45 -4.57 11.23
N VAL A 597 20.77 -4.73 11.03
CA VAL A 597 21.45 -6.03 11.10
C VAL A 597 22.60 -6.01 12.12
N PRO A 598 22.87 -7.14 12.80
CA PRO A 598 24.11 -7.31 13.56
C PRO A 598 25.34 -7.15 12.64
N LYS A 599 26.17 -6.13 12.90
CA LYS A 599 27.45 -5.88 12.22
C LYS A 599 28.56 -5.95 13.26
N ALA A 600 29.41 -6.98 13.17
CA ALA A 600 30.46 -7.25 14.17
C ALA A 600 31.64 -6.26 14.10
N ASN A 601 31.91 -5.72 12.91
CA ASN A 601 32.96 -4.73 12.66
C ASN A 601 32.29 -3.42 12.23
N ALA A 602 31.66 -2.72 13.18
CA ALA A 602 31.04 -1.40 12.99
C ALA A 602 31.79 -0.37 13.83
N LYS A 603 31.67 0.92 13.51
CA LYS A 603 32.07 1.99 14.45
C LYS A 603 30.96 2.19 15.48
N ARG A 604 29.70 2.16 15.01
CA ARG A 604 28.48 2.28 15.80
C ARG A 604 27.59 1.04 15.58
N HIS A 605 27.32 0.26 16.64
CA HIS A 605 26.57 -1.00 16.55
C HIS A 605 25.06 -0.75 16.72
N LEU A 606 24.43 -0.22 15.67
CA LEU A 606 23.05 0.30 15.72
C LEU A 606 22.02 -0.75 16.17
N PHE A 607 22.16 -2.00 15.73
CA PHE A 607 21.30 -3.11 16.17
C PHE A 607 21.35 -3.33 17.69
N ASP A 608 22.56 -3.32 18.28
CA ASP A 608 22.75 -3.57 19.71
C ASP A 608 22.34 -2.38 20.56
N GLU A 609 22.47 -1.14 20.05
CA GLU A 609 21.86 0.05 20.65
C GLU A 609 20.33 -0.05 20.67
N ALA A 610 19.72 -0.32 19.51
CA ALA A 610 18.28 -0.43 19.39
C ALA A 610 17.70 -1.57 20.26
N LYS A 611 18.43 -2.69 20.39
CA LYS A 611 18.06 -3.78 21.32
C LYS A 611 18.17 -3.35 22.79
N LYS A 612 19.23 -2.65 23.20
CA LYS A 612 19.41 -2.15 24.59
C LYS A 612 18.36 -1.11 24.97
N LEU A 613 17.97 -0.25 24.04
CA LEU A 613 16.93 0.77 24.21
C LEU A 613 15.50 0.18 24.14
N GLY A 614 15.34 -1.08 23.69
CA GLY A 614 14.05 -1.74 23.57
C GLY A 614 13.14 -1.15 22.48
N ILE A 615 13.72 -0.48 21.48
CA ILE A 615 13.05 0.25 20.38
C ILE A 615 12.88 -0.57 19.10
N LEU A 616 13.16 -1.88 19.15
CA LEU A 616 12.87 -2.82 18.06
C LEU A 616 11.46 -3.40 18.22
N VAL A 617 10.81 -3.71 17.09
CA VAL A 617 9.56 -4.48 17.01
C VAL A 617 9.76 -5.85 17.68
N LYS A 618 8.76 -6.35 18.41
CA LYS A 618 8.88 -7.56 19.24
C LYS A 618 8.04 -8.72 18.73
N ASP A 619 8.47 -9.92 19.07
CA ASP A 619 7.74 -11.17 18.88
C ASP A 619 6.80 -11.47 20.07
N ASP A 620 6.11 -12.62 20.01
CA ASP A 620 5.21 -13.10 21.07
C ASP A 620 5.92 -13.46 22.39
N ALA A 621 7.25 -13.64 22.38
CA ALA A 621 8.07 -13.84 23.57
C ALA A 621 8.57 -12.51 24.18
N GLY A 622 8.45 -11.39 23.46
CA GLY A 622 8.93 -10.07 23.85
C GLY A 622 10.39 -9.78 23.45
N GLU A 623 11.03 -10.68 22.71
CA GLU A 623 12.36 -10.47 22.11
C GLU A 623 12.23 -9.71 20.78
N PRO A 624 13.30 -9.11 20.24
CA PRO A 624 13.26 -8.45 18.93
C PRO A 624 12.84 -9.42 17.82
N TYR A 625 11.84 -9.02 17.03
CA TYR A 625 11.32 -9.81 15.92
C TYR A 625 12.36 -9.86 14.81
N MET A 626 13.00 -11.02 14.63
CA MET A 626 13.97 -11.27 13.56
C MET A 626 13.27 -11.78 12.29
N MET A 627 13.29 -10.98 11.23
CA MET A 627 12.64 -11.25 9.94
C MET A 627 13.65 -11.79 8.91
N PRO A 628 13.36 -12.89 8.18
CA PRO A 628 14.33 -13.53 7.28
C PRO A 628 14.40 -12.87 5.87
N ASN A 629 15.10 -11.73 5.76
CA ASN A 629 15.33 -11.04 4.49
C ASN A 629 16.37 -11.78 3.62
N THR A 630 15.91 -12.41 2.53
CA THR A 630 16.71 -12.98 1.42
C THR A 630 17.90 -13.88 1.79
N ALA A 631 18.97 -13.34 2.36
CA ALA A 631 20.21 -14.01 2.77
C ALA A 631 20.63 -13.75 4.25
N PHE A 632 19.90 -12.94 5.03
CA PHE A 632 20.22 -12.62 6.42
C PHE A 632 18.97 -12.17 7.22
N ASP A 633 18.96 -12.38 8.52
CA ASP A 633 17.87 -11.91 9.37
C ASP A 633 18.04 -10.43 9.76
N VAL A 634 16.92 -9.71 9.90
CA VAL A 634 16.86 -8.26 10.20
C VAL A 634 15.88 -7.99 11.33
N ALA A 635 16.10 -6.95 12.14
CA ALA A 635 15.09 -6.44 13.08
C ALA A 635 14.58 -5.07 12.63
N MET A 636 13.28 -4.83 12.77
CA MET A 636 12.63 -3.58 12.40
C MET A 636 12.54 -2.63 13.60
N LEU A 637 12.66 -1.32 13.37
CA LEU A 637 12.44 -0.29 14.39
C LEU A 637 10.94 -0.11 14.68
N ASP A 638 10.58 -0.04 15.96
CA ASP A 638 9.21 0.20 16.39
C ASP A 638 8.93 1.71 16.46
N PHE A 639 8.55 2.32 15.33
CA PHE A 639 8.14 3.73 15.30
C PHE A 639 6.80 4.01 15.99
N THR A 640 6.12 3.03 16.60
CA THR A 640 5.05 3.34 17.57
C THR A 640 5.64 3.88 18.87
N ASN A 641 6.87 3.48 19.22
CA ASN A 641 7.66 4.03 20.32
C ASN A 641 8.26 5.40 19.93
N PRO A 642 7.98 6.50 20.68
CA PRO A 642 8.59 7.80 20.41
C PRO A 642 10.12 7.83 20.49
N ALA A 643 10.73 6.99 21.34
CA ALA A 643 12.19 6.92 21.48
C ALA A 643 12.86 6.38 20.21
N ALA A 644 12.21 5.45 19.49
CA ALA A 644 12.70 4.96 18.21
C ALA A 644 12.81 6.07 17.15
N ARG A 645 11.85 7.01 17.17
CA ARG A 645 11.82 8.17 16.28
C ARG A 645 12.96 9.14 16.60
N GLY A 646 13.15 9.49 17.88
CA GLY A 646 14.22 10.38 18.32
C GLY A 646 15.60 9.84 17.96
N TRP A 647 15.89 8.60 18.36
CA TRP A 647 17.15 7.90 18.07
C TRP A 647 17.44 7.79 16.56
N PHE A 648 16.42 7.59 15.72
CA PHE A 648 16.65 7.58 14.27
C PHE A 648 16.91 8.98 13.68
N LYS A 649 16.35 10.05 14.26
CA LYS A 649 16.69 11.42 13.85
C LYS A 649 18.14 11.78 14.17
N GLU A 650 18.75 11.20 15.21
CA GLU A 650 20.18 11.36 15.49
C GLU A 650 21.04 10.80 14.33
N ILE A 651 20.67 9.64 13.78
CA ILE A 651 21.33 9.04 12.60
C ILE A 651 21.16 9.92 11.37
N LEU A 652 19.96 10.48 11.14
CA LEU A 652 19.73 11.42 10.04
C LEU A 652 20.52 12.73 10.23
N ALA A 653 20.72 13.19 11.46
CA ALA A 653 21.56 14.34 11.79
C ALA A 653 23.05 14.06 11.54
N GLU A 654 23.53 12.85 11.85
CA GLU A 654 24.88 12.39 11.48
C GLU A 654 25.04 12.42 9.95
N MET A 655 24.10 11.82 9.20
CA MET A 655 24.12 11.80 7.73
C MET A 655 24.15 13.21 7.11
N ALA A 656 23.21 14.08 7.50
CA ALA A 656 23.12 15.45 6.98
C ALA A 656 24.32 16.31 7.42
N GLY A 657 24.86 16.07 8.63
CA GLY A 657 26.06 16.71 9.17
C GLY A 657 27.33 16.44 8.36
N GLU A 658 27.40 15.35 7.60
CA GLU A 658 28.50 15.10 6.65
C GLU A 658 28.35 15.87 5.32
N GLY A 659 27.23 16.58 5.12
CA GLY A 659 26.93 17.35 3.91
C GLY A 659 26.10 16.59 2.87
N VAL A 660 25.50 15.45 3.25
CA VAL A 660 24.52 14.72 2.42
C VAL A 660 23.26 15.57 2.24
N GLY A 661 22.83 15.75 0.99
CA GLY A 661 21.64 16.54 0.65
C GLY A 661 20.33 15.74 0.68
N GLY A 662 20.38 14.41 0.77
CA GLY A 662 19.17 13.59 0.71
C GLY A 662 19.43 12.09 0.69
N TRP A 663 18.37 11.27 0.65
CA TRP A 663 18.51 9.81 0.66
C TRP A 663 17.29 9.09 0.08
N MET A 664 17.50 7.83 -0.34
CA MET A 664 16.40 6.87 -0.41
C MET A 664 16.05 6.46 1.02
N ALA A 665 14.78 6.65 1.41
CA ALA A 665 14.20 6.19 2.66
C ALA A 665 13.38 4.93 2.37
N ASP A 666 14.08 3.82 2.20
CA ASP A 666 13.56 2.58 1.60
C ASP A 666 12.71 1.76 2.59
N PHE A 667 12.02 0.73 2.09
CA PHE A 667 11.10 -0.14 2.82
C PHE A 667 9.94 0.62 3.52
N GLY A 668 9.17 -0.12 4.32
CA GLY A 668 8.00 0.32 5.09
C GLY A 668 6.92 -0.76 5.11
N GLU A 669 6.88 -1.59 4.07
CA GLU A 669 5.97 -2.73 3.86
C GLU A 669 6.25 -3.99 4.69
N GLY A 670 7.31 -3.99 5.50
CA GLY A 670 7.83 -5.20 6.15
C GLY A 670 7.19 -5.59 7.49
N LEU A 671 6.31 -4.78 8.08
CA LEU A 671 5.88 -5.01 9.47
C LEU A 671 5.09 -6.34 9.63
N PRO A 672 5.46 -7.24 10.56
CA PRO A 672 4.73 -8.49 10.77
C PRO A 672 3.30 -8.29 11.28
N LEU A 673 2.35 -9.09 10.76
CA LEU A 673 0.94 -9.06 11.18
C LEU A 673 0.67 -9.73 12.55
N ASP A 674 1.73 -10.26 13.17
CA ASP A 674 1.79 -10.84 14.51
C ASP A 674 2.82 -10.12 15.40
N ALA A 675 3.24 -8.90 15.01
CA ALA A 675 4.15 -8.06 15.76
C ALA A 675 3.55 -7.56 17.09
N ARG A 676 4.39 -7.47 18.12
CA ARG A 676 4.11 -6.73 19.36
C ARG A 676 4.77 -5.35 19.31
N LEU A 677 3.95 -4.32 19.51
CA LEU A 677 4.29 -2.91 19.35
C LEU A 677 4.12 -2.15 20.67
N HIS A 678 4.93 -1.12 20.88
CA HIS A 678 4.89 -0.25 22.06
C HIS A 678 3.54 0.48 22.22
N SER A 679 2.81 0.76 21.15
CA SER A 679 1.45 1.34 21.22
C SER A 679 0.38 0.38 21.71
N GLY A 680 0.60 -0.94 21.63
CA GLY A 680 -0.45 -1.95 21.85
C GLY A 680 -1.59 -1.91 20.81
N GLU A 681 -1.42 -1.22 19.68
CA GLU A 681 -2.42 -1.16 18.61
C GLU A 681 -2.46 -2.46 17.80
N ASP A 682 -3.55 -2.70 17.05
CA ASP A 682 -3.67 -3.91 16.22
C ASP A 682 -2.56 -3.96 15.15
N PRO A 683 -1.82 -5.09 15.01
CA PRO A 683 -0.68 -5.17 14.11
C PRO A 683 -1.05 -5.10 12.62
N VAL A 684 -2.28 -5.44 12.22
CA VAL A 684 -2.74 -5.33 10.82
C VAL A 684 -3.04 -3.87 10.45
N ALA A 685 -3.67 -3.13 11.36
CA ALA A 685 -3.84 -1.69 11.22
C ALA A 685 -2.48 -0.95 11.29
N ALA A 686 -1.60 -1.33 12.23
CA ALA A 686 -0.26 -0.79 12.34
C ALA A 686 0.59 -1.04 11.09
N HIS A 687 0.45 -2.22 10.46
CA HIS A 687 1.16 -2.59 9.25
C HIS A 687 0.86 -1.63 8.08
N ASN A 688 -0.42 -1.39 7.78
CA ASN A 688 -0.81 -0.42 6.74
C ASN A 688 -0.40 1.03 7.11
N ARG A 689 -0.28 1.33 8.40
CA ARG A 689 0.12 2.64 8.93
C ARG A 689 1.65 2.86 8.96
N TYR A 690 2.44 1.79 8.96
CA TYR A 690 3.90 1.86 9.17
C TYR A 690 4.63 2.73 8.12
N PRO A 691 4.30 2.69 6.82
CA PRO A 691 4.92 3.58 5.83
C PRO A 691 4.72 5.07 6.13
N GLU A 692 3.57 5.46 6.68
CA GLU A 692 3.31 6.85 7.10
C GLU A 692 4.15 7.22 8.33
N LEU A 693 4.34 6.31 9.28
CA LEU A 693 5.23 6.53 10.44
C LEU A 693 6.69 6.69 10.00
N TRP A 694 7.16 5.85 9.06
CA TRP A 694 8.51 5.92 8.51
C TRP A 694 8.75 7.21 7.72
N ALA A 695 7.88 7.55 6.78
CA ALA A 695 7.95 8.80 6.04
C ALA A 695 7.87 10.03 6.97
N ARG A 696 7.08 9.96 8.05
CA ARG A 696 6.97 11.02 9.06
C ARG A 696 8.27 11.29 9.81
N VAL A 697 9.02 10.25 10.23
CA VAL A 697 10.30 10.42 10.94
C VAL A 697 11.30 11.21 10.06
N ASN A 698 11.43 10.80 8.80
CA ASN A 698 12.27 11.48 7.81
C ASN A 698 11.82 12.93 7.56
N ARG A 699 10.49 13.16 7.48
CA ARG A 699 9.93 14.47 7.21
C ARG A 699 10.09 15.45 8.35
N GLU A 700 9.77 15.04 9.58
CA GLU A 700 9.97 15.91 10.74
C GLU A 700 11.43 16.33 10.85
N PHE A 701 12.39 15.42 10.59
CA PHE A 701 13.81 15.77 10.55
C PHE A 701 14.16 16.76 9.41
N ALA A 702 13.64 16.56 8.20
CA ALA A 702 13.89 17.49 7.08
C ALA A 702 13.33 18.90 7.34
N ASP A 703 12.14 19.00 7.95
CA ASP A 703 11.54 20.26 8.36
C ASP A 703 12.29 20.90 9.56
N GLU A 704 12.74 20.11 10.55
CA GLU A 704 13.62 20.54 11.65
C GLU A 704 14.96 21.09 11.13
N TRP A 705 15.61 20.37 10.22
CA TRP A 705 16.86 20.80 9.58
C TRP A 705 16.67 22.14 8.85
N ARG A 706 15.64 22.26 8.01
CA ARG A 706 15.30 23.51 7.29
C ARG A 706 14.96 24.66 8.25
N SER A 707 14.41 24.39 9.44
CA SER A 707 14.20 25.40 10.49
C SER A 707 15.49 25.89 11.17
N GLY A 708 16.63 25.23 10.92
CA GLY A 708 17.93 25.54 11.51
C GLY A 708 18.22 24.81 12.82
N MET A 709 17.32 23.94 13.30
CA MET A 709 17.44 23.26 14.59
C MET A 709 18.70 22.39 14.71
N HIS A 710 19.12 21.78 13.60
CA HIS A 710 20.29 20.88 13.50
C HIS A 710 21.47 21.54 12.76
N ARG A 711 21.45 22.87 12.56
CA ARG A 711 22.42 23.55 11.68
C ARG A 711 23.85 23.52 12.26
N PRO A 712 24.84 22.95 11.55
CA PRO A 712 26.24 23.03 11.98
C PRO A 712 26.76 24.47 11.95
N ALA A 713 27.61 24.82 12.91
CA ALA A 713 28.19 26.15 13.02
C ALA A 713 29.16 26.42 11.85
N ALA A 714 28.84 27.46 11.05
CA ALA A 714 29.61 27.98 9.93
C ALA A 714 29.94 26.97 8.80
N GLY A 715 29.08 26.93 7.79
CA GLY A 715 29.40 26.44 6.44
C GLY A 715 28.90 27.46 5.40
N GLU A 716 29.69 27.74 4.37
CA GLU A 716 29.35 28.71 3.33
C GLU A 716 28.36 28.14 2.29
N GLY A 717 27.41 28.97 1.87
CA GLY A 717 26.36 28.63 0.92
C GLY A 717 24.95 28.63 1.53
N GLU A 718 23.95 28.89 0.70
CA GLU A 718 22.54 28.80 1.08
C GLU A 718 22.14 27.33 1.25
N ASP A 719 21.30 27.05 2.27
CA ASP A 719 20.76 25.72 2.49
C ASP A 719 19.37 25.60 1.85
N GLU A 720 19.35 25.10 0.62
CA GLU A 720 18.13 24.85 -0.14
C GLU A 720 17.20 23.80 0.52
N GLY A 721 17.73 23.00 1.45
CA GLY A 721 17.02 21.94 2.18
C GLY A 721 17.25 20.53 1.65
N LEU A 722 16.95 19.55 2.51
CA LEU A 722 17.14 18.12 2.29
C LEU A 722 15.98 17.51 1.46
N VAL A 723 16.21 16.37 0.81
CA VAL A 723 15.18 15.59 0.09
C VAL A 723 15.31 14.10 0.38
N PHE A 724 14.20 13.44 0.74
CA PHE A 724 14.13 11.98 0.78
C PHE A 724 13.02 11.44 -0.12
N PHE A 725 13.14 10.19 -0.55
CA PHE A 725 12.12 9.50 -1.35
C PHE A 725 11.84 8.07 -0.87
N VAL A 726 10.58 7.63 -0.97
CA VAL A 726 10.07 6.35 -0.43
C VAL A 726 9.41 5.50 -1.52
N ARG A 727 9.34 4.17 -1.33
CA ARG A 727 8.43 3.28 -2.10
C ARG A 727 7.12 2.99 -1.37
N ALA A 728 7.20 2.74 -0.06
CA ALA A 728 6.05 2.34 0.73
C ALA A 728 5.11 3.51 1.02
N GLY A 729 3.80 3.27 0.97
CA GLY A 729 2.82 4.32 1.18
C GLY A 729 1.45 3.85 1.65
N PHE A 730 0.69 4.79 2.21
CA PHE A 730 -0.75 4.65 2.46
C PHE A 730 -1.43 6.02 2.30
N ARG A 731 -2.70 6.14 2.71
CA ARG A 731 -3.58 7.28 2.35
C ARG A 731 -3.03 8.67 2.69
N GLU A 732 -2.30 8.86 3.79
CA GLU A 732 -1.67 10.14 4.18
C GLU A 732 -0.18 10.23 3.85
N SER A 733 0.43 9.26 3.16
CA SER A 733 1.88 9.29 2.93
C SER A 733 2.35 10.55 2.20
N SER A 734 1.54 11.15 1.32
CA SER A 734 1.83 12.46 0.70
C SER A 734 1.87 13.65 1.66
N ARG A 735 1.34 13.55 2.89
CA ARG A 735 1.58 14.55 3.94
C ARG A 735 3.05 14.60 4.34
N TRP A 736 3.68 13.42 4.37
CA TRP A 736 4.97 13.19 5.01
C TRP A 736 6.07 13.07 3.96
N ALA A 737 5.96 12.09 3.06
CA ALA A 737 6.89 11.86 1.97
C ALA A 737 7.05 13.11 1.09
N MET A 738 8.30 13.44 0.77
CA MET A 738 8.59 14.54 -0.16
C MET A 738 8.46 14.10 -1.62
N LEU A 739 8.79 12.84 -1.91
CA LEU A 739 8.85 12.24 -3.23
C LEU A 739 8.61 10.73 -3.12
N PHE A 740 7.88 10.14 -4.06
CA PHE A 740 7.76 8.69 -4.22
C PHE A 740 8.74 8.17 -5.28
N TRP A 741 9.05 6.88 -5.21
CA TRP A 741 9.56 6.12 -6.35
C TRP A 741 8.84 4.78 -6.46
N GLU A 742 8.61 4.37 -7.70
CA GLU A 742 7.77 3.23 -8.09
C GLU A 742 8.25 1.84 -7.60
N GLY A 743 9.40 1.72 -6.95
CA GLY A 743 9.91 0.45 -6.44
C GLY A 743 10.60 -0.44 -7.47
N ASP A 744 10.60 -1.75 -7.22
CA ASP A 744 11.58 -2.70 -7.75
C ASP A 744 11.21 -3.33 -9.12
N GLN A 745 10.72 -2.56 -10.11
CA GLN A 745 10.34 -3.13 -11.42
C GLN A 745 11.46 -4.01 -12.02
N MET A 746 11.10 -5.11 -12.68
CA MET A 746 12.07 -5.90 -13.42
C MET A 746 12.68 -5.13 -14.60
N VAL A 747 13.92 -5.50 -14.94
CA VAL A 747 14.65 -5.04 -16.13
C VAL A 747 14.07 -5.64 -17.43
N SER A 748 12.78 -5.40 -17.69
CA SER A 748 12.00 -6.09 -18.71
C SER A 748 11.01 -5.19 -19.47
N TRP A 749 10.48 -5.73 -20.57
CA TRP A 749 9.39 -5.16 -21.37
C TRP A 749 8.00 -5.74 -21.00
N GLN A 750 7.90 -6.46 -19.88
CA GLN A 750 6.70 -7.20 -19.51
C GLN A 750 5.60 -6.26 -18.99
N ALA A 751 4.36 -6.74 -18.98
CA ALA A 751 3.17 -5.89 -18.86
C ALA A 751 2.83 -5.52 -17.40
N ASN A 752 3.16 -6.38 -16.44
CA ASN A 752 2.79 -6.25 -15.03
C ASN A 752 3.97 -5.88 -14.12
N ASP A 753 5.22 -5.99 -14.60
CA ASP A 753 6.43 -5.68 -13.83
C ASP A 753 7.62 -5.18 -14.70
N GLY A 754 7.36 -4.67 -15.91
CA GLY A 754 8.37 -4.05 -16.78
C GLY A 754 8.13 -2.56 -17.02
N ILE A 755 8.76 -1.96 -18.03
CA ILE A 755 8.62 -0.52 -18.37
C ILE A 755 7.15 -0.08 -18.57
N LYS A 756 6.27 -0.97 -19.02
CA LYS A 756 4.81 -0.72 -19.11
C LYS A 756 4.19 -0.49 -17.73
N SER A 757 4.58 -1.32 -16.76
CA SER A 757 4.05 -1.32 -15.40
C SER A 757 4.42 -0.05 -14.62
N SER A 758 5.61 0.50 -14.89
CA SER A 758 6.06 1.79 -14.36
C SER A 758 5.12 2.93 -14.78
N VAL A 759 4.78 3.04 -16.07
CA VAL A 759 3.80 4.04 -16.54
C VAL A 759 2.40 3.82 -15.92
N ILE A 760 1.99 2.59 -15.61
CA ILE A 760 0.74 2.35 -14.86
C ILE A 760 0.89 2.85 -13.41
N GLY A 761 2.02 2.58 -12.75
CA GLY A 761 2.33 3.05 -11.39
C GLY A 761 2.30 4.58 -11.27
N LEU A 762 3.06 5.28 -12.12
CA LEU A 762 3.10 6.73 -12.23
C LEU A 762 1.69 7.36 -12.32
N LEU A 763 0.83 6.79 -13.16
CA LEU A 763 -0.49 7.34 -13.46
C LEU A 763 -1.56 6.95 -12.41
N SER A 764 -1.48 5.74 -11.84
CA SER A 764 -2.38 5.29 -10.77
C SER A 764 -2.06 5.94 -9.42
N GLY A 765 -0.77 6.07 -9.09
CA GLY A 765 -0.30 6.85 -7.93
C GLY A 765 -0.70 8.32 -8.05
N GLY A 766 -0.49 8.93 -9.22
CA GLY A 766 -0.95 10.30 -9.50
C GLY A 766 -2.48 10.46 -9.38
N LEU A 767 -3.26 9.51 -9.92
CA LEU A 767 -4.72 9.45 -9.72
C LEU A 767 -5.12 9.24 -8.25
N SER A 768 -4.24 8.69 -7.41
CA SER A 768 -4.48 8.38 -6.00
C SER A 768 -3.97 9.43 -5.01
N GLY A 769 -3.52 10.57 -5.51
CA GLY A 769 -2.99 11.67 -4.68
C GLY A 769 -1.53 11.52 -4.26
N PHE A 770 -0.72 10.75 -5.01
CA PHE A 770 0.75 10.75 -4.92
C PHE A 770 1.34 11.56 -6.09
N PRO A 771 1.41 12.91 -6.01
CA PRO A 771 1.61 13.74 -7.20
C PRO A 771 3.06 13.83 -7.71
N LEU A 772 4.03 13.51 -6.85
CA LEU A 772 5.46 13.54 -7.14
C LEU A 772 6.01 12.10 -7.07
N ASN A 773 6.25 11.48 -8.23
CA ASN A 773 6.69 10.09 -8.34
C ASN A 773 7.58 9.85 -9.58
N HIS A 774 8.51 8.87 -9.51
CA HIS A 774 9.39 8.48 -10.62
C HIS A 774 9.86 7.01 -10.54
N SER A 775 10.21 6.43 -11.69
CA SER A 775 10.80 5.10 -11.81
C SER A 775 12.33 5.07 -11.69
N ASP A 776 12.92 3.92 -11.40
CA ASP A 776 14.33 3.66 -11.75
C ASP A 776 14.51 3.65 -13.27
N ALA A 777 15.34 4.55 -13.82
CA ALA A 777 15.61 4.57 -15.26
C ALA A 777 16.32 3.27 -15.71
N GLY A 778 15.53 2.34 -16.23
CA GLY A 778 15.94 1.00 -16.69
C GLY A 778 15.44 -0.16 -15.83
N GLY A 779 14.67 0.09 -14.78
CA GLY A 779 14.22 -0.91 -13.80
C GLY A 779 15.34 -1.44 -12.88
N TYR A 780 14.96 -2.17 -11.84
CA TYR A 780 15.85 -2.69 -10.79
C TYR A 780 16.07 -4.20 -10.87
N CYS A 781 14.98 -4.98 -10.89
CA CYS A 781 15.03 -6.39 -10.53
C CYS A 781 15.59 -7.25 -11.67
N THR A 782 16.79 -7.78 -11.46
CA THR A 782 17.56 -8.58 -12.41
C THR A 782 17.57 -10.03 -11.97
N VAL A 783 17.04 -10.92 -12.82
CA VAL A 783 16.97 -12.36 -12.53
C VAL A 783 17.82 -13.10 -13.53
N ASP A 784 18.96 -13.59 -13.04
CA ASP A 784 20.02 -14.18 -13.84
C ASP A 784 20.27 -15.62 -13.37
N LEU A 785 19.40 -16.53 -13.83
CA LEU A 785 19.38 -17.96 -13.54
C LEU A 785 19.78 -18.75 -14.80
N PRO A 786 20.16 -20.04 -14.69
CA PRO A 786 20.60 -20.82 -15.84
C PRO A 786 19.59 -20.88 -17.00
N LEU A 787 18.28 -20.89 -16.70
CA LEU A 787 17.18 -21.02 -17.66
C LEU A 787 16.23 -19.80 -17.73
N LEU A 788 16.37 -18.80 -16.85
CA LEU A 788 15.62 -17.53 -16.91
C LEU A 788 16.61 -16.38 -16.76
N ARG A 789 16.73 -15.53 -17.79
CA ARG A 789 17.66 -14.39 -17.81
C ARG A 789 16.95 -13.11 -18.21
N TYR A 790 16.59 -12.33 -17.20
CA TYR A 790 16.14 -10.95 -17.31
C TYR A 790 17.31 -10.05 -16.92
N ARG A 791 17.91 -9.44 -17.93
CA ARG A 791 19.05 -8.52 -17.85
C ARG A 791 18.70 -7.27 -18.63
N ARG A 792 19.06 -6.10 -18.12
CA ARG A 792 18.77 -4.82 -18.79
C ARG A 792 19.52 -4.73 -20.11
N SER A 793 18.80 -4.76 -21.23
CA SER A 793 19.37 -4.48 -22.54
C SER A 793 19.65 -2.99 -22.70
N GLU A 794 20.60 -2.64 -23.56
CA GLU A 794 20.88 -1.24 -23.91
C GLU A 794 19.60 -0.53 -24.36
N GLU A 795 18.88 -1.10 -25.33
CA GLU A 795 17.61 -0.56 -25.84
C GLU A 795 16.58 -0.26 -24.76
N LEU A 796 16.42 -1.14 -23.76
CA LEU A 796 15.48 -0.95 -22.66
C LEU A 796 15.90 0.25 -21.81
N LEU A 797 17.20 0.36 -21.49
CA LEU A 797 17.74 1.51 -20.78
C LEU A 797 17.54 2.80 -21.59
N LEU A 798 17.79 2.80 -22.91
CA LEU A 798 17.61 3.99 -23.75
C LEU A 798 16.14 4.48 -23.75
N ARG A 799 15.16 3.56 -23.86
CA ARG A 799 13.72 3.91 -23.78
C ARG A 799 13.27 4.34 -22.38
N TRP A 800 13.82 3.73 -21.33
CA TRP A 800 13.48 4.12 -19.96
C TRP A 800 14.10 5.48 -19.58
N MET A 801 15.26 5.84 -20.13
CA MET A 801 15.83 7.20 -20.02
C MET A 801 14.98 8.23 -20.79
N GLU A 802 14.45 7.88 -21.97
CA GLU A 802 13.48 8.73 -22.69
C GLU A 802 12.21 8.98 -21.88
N LEU A 803 11.65 7.93 -21.25
CA LEU A 803 10.48 8.05 -20.35
C LEU A 803 10.80 8.92 -19.12
N SER A 804 11.92 8.64 -18.44
CA SER A 804 12.32 9.33 -17.20
C SER A 804 12.63 10.81 -17.41
N ALA A 805 12.97 11.22 -18.63
CA ALA A 805 13.18 12.64 -18.96
C ALA A 805 11.89 13.48 -18.86
N PHE A 806 10.71 12.85 -18.70
CA PHE A 806 9.40 13.49 -18.56
C PHE A 806 8.67 13.15 -17.23
N THR A 807 9.39 12.65 -16.22
CA THR A 807 8.90 12.46 -14.84
C THR A 807 9.35 13.61 -13.93
N VAL A 808 8.94 13.62 -12.65
CA VAL A 808 9.35 14.68 -11.70
C VAL A 808 10.85 14.65 -11.36
N VAL A 809 11.48 13.48 -11.37
CA VAL A 809 12.92 13.30 -11.13
C VAL A 809 13.47 12.22 -12.06
N PHE A 810 14.43 12.59 -12.90
CA PHE A 810 15.18 11.65 -13.72
C PHE A 810 16.30 11.00 -12.88
N ARG A 811 16.05 9.83 -12.28
CA ARG A 811 17.03 9.06 -11.48
C ARG A 811 17.44 7.75 -12.15
N THR A 812 18.75 7.47 -12.20
CA THR A 812 19.27 6.15 -12.62
C THR A 812 19.40 5.18 -11.45
N HIS A 813 19.54 3.88 -11.74
CA HIS A 813 19.94 2.88 -10.75
C HIS A 813 20.64 1.71 -11.46
N GLU A 814 21.65 1.10 -10.85
CA GLU A 814 22.35 -0.06 -11.44
C GLU A 814 21.56 -1.38 -11.38
N GLY A 815 20.57 -1.47 -10.47
CA GLY A 815 19.84 -2.69 -10.14
C GLY A 815 20.60 -3.64 -9.21
N ASN A 816 19.94 -4.72 -8.77
CA ASN A 816 20.49 -5.71 -7.83
C ASN A 816 21.69 -6.53 -8.37
N LYS A 817 21.95 -6.52 -9.68
CA LYS A 817 23.11 -7.19 -10.30
C LYS A 817 23.81 -6.29 -11.34
N PRO A 818 24.56 -5.26 -10.92
CA PRO A 818 25.12 -4.24 -11.80
C PRO A 818 25.90 -4.79 -13.01
N GLY A 819 26.77 -5.79 -12.77
CA GLY A 819 27.62 -6.40 -13.80
C GLY A 819 26.92 -7.35 -14.78
N SER A 820 25.65 -7.69 -14.57
CA SER A 820 24.84 -8.44 -15.55
C SER A 820 24.00 -7.52 -16.46
N ASN A 821 23.99 -6.21 -16.22
CA ASN A 821 23.12 -5.23 -16.85
C ASN A 821 23.88 -4.20 -17.69
N CYS A 822 23.20 -3.65 -18.70
CA CYS A 822 23.62 -2.38 -19.31
C CYS A 822 23.37 -1.21 -18.34
N GLN A 823 24.33 -0.30 -18.24
CA GLN A 823 24.32 0.90 -17.41
C GLN A 823 24.48 2.15 -18.28
N PHE A 824 24.12 3.33 -17.78
CA PHE A 824 24.20 4.56 -18.58
C PHE A 824 25.64 4.95 -18.96
N TYR A 825 26.63 4.40 -18.25
CA TYR A 825 28.06 4.55 -18.50
C TYR A 825 28.71 3.32 -19.17
N SER A 826 27.94 2.34 -19.67
CA SER A 826 28.50 1.12 -20.26
C SER A 826 29.28 1.35 -21.56
N ASN A 827 28.95 2.38 -22.34
CA ASN A 827 29.61 2.75 -23.59
C ASN A 827 29.29 4.20 -24.00
N SER A 828 29.91 4.70 -25.07
CA SER A 828 29.67 6.06 -25.57
C SER A 828 28.22 6.31 -26.04
N ARG A 829 27.51 5.28 -26.53
CA ARG A 829 26.10 5.40 -26.96
C ARG A 829 25.16 5.59 -25.77
N THR A 830 25.37 4.86 -24.69
CA THR A 830 24.61 5.00 -23.44
C THR A 830 24.90 6.34 -22.76
N LEU A 831 26.17 6.77 -22.71
CA LEU A 831 26.56 8.09 -22.17
C LEU A 831 25.95 9.26 -22.95
N SER A 832 26.11 9.28 -24.28
CA SER A 832 25.55 10.34 -25.13
C SER A 832 24.02 10.38 -25.11
N HIS A 833 23.35 9.22 -25.00
CA HIS A 833 21.90 9.17 -24.85
C HIS A 833 21.42 9.63 -23.47
N PHE A 834 22.14 9.27 -22.39
CA PHE A 834 21.89 9.82 -21.05
C PHE A 834 22.06 11.33 -21.02
N ALA A 835 23.13 11.85 -21.63
CA ALA A 835 23.38 13.28 -21.79
C ALA A 835 22.22 13.99 -22.53
N ARG A 836 21.76 13.41 -23.65
CA ARG A 836 20.59 13.91 -24.40
C ARG A 836 19.33 13.92 -23.54
N CYS A 837 19.04 12.84 -22.81
CA CYS A 837 17.86 12.76 -21.93
C CYS A 837 17.92 13.74 -20.76
N ALA A 838 19.11 13.95 -20.17
CA ALA A 838 19.31 14.92 -19.10
C ALA A 838 19.15 16.38 -19.59
N LYS A 839 19.59 16.67 -20.83
CA LYS A 839 19.36 17.96 -21.50
C LYS A 839 17.87 18.17 -21.85
N ILE A 840 17.16 17.13 -22.31
CA ILE A 840 15.68 17.16 -22.47
C ILE A 840 14.99 17.46 -21.14
N TYR A 841 15.35 16.75 -20.07
CA TYR A 841 14.81 16.95 -18.73
C TYR A 841 15.09 18.38 -18.20
N LYS A 842 16.28 18.91 -18.45
CA LYS A 842 16.65 20.30 -18.12
C LYS A 842 15.79 21.32 -18.87
N ALA A 843 15.50 21.07 -20.16
CA ALA A 843 14.79 22.02 -21.02
C ALA A 843 13.37 22.39 -20.54
N TRP A 844 12.69 21.57 -19.74
CA TRP A 844 11.37 21.90 -19.17
C TRP A 844 11.37 22.18 -17.65
N GLU A 845 12.52 22.40 -17.02
CA GLU A 845 12.65 22.70 -15.57
C GLU A 845 11.71 23.83 -15.11
N PHE A 846 11.61 24.91 -15.89
CA PHE A 846 10.77 26.07 -15.56
C PHE A 846 9.29 25.72 -15.39
N TYR A 847 8.81 24.68 -16.05
CA TYR A 847 7.43 24.18 -15.97
C TYR A 847 7.32 23.04 -14.94
N ARG A 848 8.37 22.23 -14.77
CA ARG A 848 8.48 21.26 -13.67
C ARG A 848 8.31 21.91 -12.31
N ILE A 849 8.94 23.06 -12.08
CA ILE A 849 8.81 23.83 -10.83
C ILE A 849 7.35 24.23 -10.59
N GLN A 850 6.68 24.80 -11.61
CA GLN A 850 5.25 25.17 -11.55
C GLN A 850 4.33 23.97 -11.25
N LEU A 851 4.65 22.79 -11.78
CA LEU A 851 3.89 21.56 -11.50
C LEU A 851 4.18 20.97 -10.11
N VAL A 852 5.37 21.18 -9.55
CA VAL A 852 5.69 20.83 -8.15
C VAL A 852 5.01 21.80 -7.17
N GLU A 853 4.90 23.08 -7.53
CA GLU A 853 4.10 24.07 -6.80
C GLU A 853 2.60 23.72 -6.85
N GLU A 854 2.05 23.38 -8.02
CA GLU A 854 0.65 22.92 -8.14
C GLU A 854 0.38 21.58 -7.41
N ALA A 855 1.37 20.69 -7.33
CA ALA A 855 1.29 19.48 -6.52
C ALA A 855 1.21 19.78 -5.01
N ALA A 856 1.99 20.75 -4.52
CA ALA A 856 1.94 21.19 -3.12
C ALA A 856 0.65 21.97 -2.81
N GLU A 857 0.21 22.85 -3.73
CA GLU A 857 -1.00 23.67 -3.54
C GLU A 857 -2.27 22.83 -3.66
N LYS A 858 -2.41 21.99 -4.71
CA LYS A 858 -3.68 21.35 -5.11
C LYS A 858 -3.67 19.82 -5.08
N GLY A 859 -2.50 19.19 -4.89
CA GLY A 859 -2.35 17.74 -4.91
C GLY A 859 -2.36 17.10 -6.30
N LEU A 860 -2.31 17.90 -7.38
CA LEU A 860 -2.39 17.39 -8.75
C LEU A 860 -1.03 16.82 -9.21
N PRO A 861 -0.99 15.65 -9.87
CA PRO A 861 0.26 15.02 -10.26
C PRO A 861 1.01 15.76 -11.36
N VAL A 862 2.33 15.61 -11.41
CA VAL A 862 3.18 16.14 -12.50
C VAL A 862 2.90 15.41 -13.81
N ALA A 863 2.89 14.08 -13.78
CA ALA A 863 2.47 13.22 -14.89
C ALA A 863 0.99 12.82 -14.73
N ARG A 864 0.15 13.17 -15.71
CA ARG A 864 -1.31 13.09 -15.60
C ARG A 864 -1.87 12.04 -16.56
N HIS A 865 -2.69 11.14 -16.03
CA HIS A 865 -3.57 10.33 -16.88
C HIS A 865 -4.59 11.27 -17.55
N LEU A 866 -4.82 11.09 -18.85
CA LEU A 866 -5.66 12.02 -19.63
C LEU A 866 -7.08 12.16 -19.06
N PHE A 867 -7.58 11.17 -18.31
CA PHE A 867 -8.88 11.23 -17.62
C PHE A 867 -9.02 12.46 -16.72
N LEU A 868 -7.92 12.99 -16.16
CA LEU A 868 -7.97 14.20 -15.31
C LEU A 868 -8.47 15.45 -16.03
N HIS A 869 -8.26 15.54 -17.36
CA HIS A 869 -8.64 16.69 -18.18
C HIS A 869 -9.69 16.34 -19.25
N TYR A 870 -9.85 15.06 -19.59
CA TYR A 870 -10.83 14.56 -20.55
C TYR A 870 -11.68 13.43 -19.94
N PRO A 871 -12.43 13.70 -18.85
CA PRO A 871 -13.15 12.66 -18.11
C PRO A 871 -14.26 11.98 -18.91
N GLU A 872 -14.95 12.72 -19.78
CA GLU A 872 -16.09 12.23 -20.56
C GLU A 872 -15.68 11.40 -21.79
N ASP A 873 -14.42 11.50 -22.24
CA ASP A 873 -13.95 10.80 -23.43
C ASP A 873 -13.83 9.28 -23.18
N PRO A 874 -14.65 8.43 -23.87
CA PRO A 874 -14.68 7.00 -23.58
C PRO A 874 -13.39 6.26 -23.96
N ARG A 875 -12.57 6.82 -24.86
CA ARG A 875 -11.29 6.28 -25.35
C ARG A 875 -10.14 6.66 -24.42
N VAL A 876 -10.17 7.87 -23.84
CA VAL A 876 -9.31 8.29 -22.72
C VAL A 876 -9.58 7.43 -21.48
N GLN A 877 -10.85 7.23 -21.12
CA GLN A 877 -11.25 6.32 -20.03
C GLN A 877 -10.78 4.85 -20.24
N ARG A 878 -10.27 4.47 -21.43
CA ARG A 878 -9.69 3.14 -21.74
C ARG A 878 -8.14 3.13 -21.80
N LEU A 879 -7.47 4.27 -21.68
CA LEU A 879 -6.01 4.33 -21.64
C LEU A 879 -5.46 3.70 -20.35
N THR A 880 -4.27 3.10 -20.43
CA THR A 880 -3.55 2.55 -19.29
C THR A 880 -2.12 3.09 -19.20
N TYR A 881 -1.30 2.82 -20.21
CA TYR A 881 0.13 3.16 -20.25
C TYR A 881 0.58 3.79 -21.57
N GLN A 882 -0.32 3.92 -22.56
CA GLN A 882 0.07 4.24 -23.93
C GLN A 882 0.55 5.68 -24.10
N GLN A 883 0.08 6.58 -23.24
CA GLN A 883 0.41 8.01 -23.24
C GLN A 883 0.00 8.67 -21.93
N PHE A 884 0.65 9.80 -21.61
CA PHE A 884 0.32 10.66 -20.47
C PHE A 884 0.62 12.12 -20.79
N LEU A 885 0.03 13.04 -20.02
CA LEU A 885 0.34 14.47 -20.09
C LEU A 885 1.40 14.83 -19.04
N VAL A 886 2.25 15.81 -19.32
CA VAL A 886 3.03 16.51 -18.27
C VAL A 886 2.31 17.84 -17.99
N GLY A 887 1.67 17.92 -16.83
CA GLY A 887 0.66 18.94 -16.53
C GLY A 887 -0.45 18.96 -17.58
N THR A 888 -0.72 20.13 -18.16
CA THR A 888 -1.68 20.32 -19.27
C THR A 888 -1.03 20.48 -20.64
N GLU A 889 0.22 20.95 -20.70
CA GLU A 889 0.83 21.55 -21.91
C GLU A 889 1.63 20.60 -22.81
N MET A 890 2.02 19.43 -22.30
CA MET A 890 2.84 18.46 -23.03
C MET A 890 2.17 17.08 -23.02
N LEU A 891 2.24 16.36 -24.14
CA LEU A 891 1.76 14.99 -24.29
C LEU A 891 2.92 14.07 -24.65
N VAL A 892 3.08 12.96 -23.92
CA VAL A 892 4.17 11.99 -24.08
C VAL A 892 3.59 10.62 -24.43
N VAL A 893 4.10 10.00 -25.49
CA VAL A 893 3.64 8.72 -26.04
C VAL A 893 4.85 7.76 -26.11
N PRO A 894 5.21 7.09 -24.98
CA PRO A 894 6.47 6.37 -24.86
C PRO A 894 6.51 5.06 -25.69
N VAL A 895 7.70 4.70 -26.17
CA VAL A 895 7.94 3.38 -26.78
C VAL A 895 8.18 2.36 -25.68
N LEU A 896 7.15 1.54 -25.42
CA LEU A 896 7.13 0.56 -24.33
C LEU A 896 7.28 -0.90 -24.80
N ASP A 897 7.60 -1.12 -26.08
CA ASP A 897 7.79 -2.43 -26.68
C ASP A 897 9.15 -2.54 -27.41
N LYS A 898 9.80 -3.70 -27.27
CA LYS A 898 11.12 -3.98 -27.82
C LYS A 898 11.09 -3.97 -29.36
N GLY A 899 12.06 -3.31 -29.98
CA GLY A 899 12.12 -3.08 -31.43
C GLY A 899 11.20 -1.97 -31.92
N GLY A 900 10.45 -1.31 -31.02
CA GLY A 900 9.52 -0.24 -31.36
C GLY A 900 10.25 0.96 -31.97
N SER A 901 9.75 1.42 -33.12
CA SER A 901 10.19 2.62 -33.83
C SER A 901 9.02 3.55 -34.20
N THR A 902 7.81 3.14 -33.89
CA THR A 902 6.55 3.86 -34.07
C THR A 902 5.66 3.66 -32.85
N VAL A 903 4.74 4.60 -32.61
CA VAL A 903 3.69 4.52 -31.60
C VAL A 903 2.37 5.06 -32.16
N THR A 904 1.25 4.61 -31.60
CA THR A 904 -0.07 5.13 -31.91
C THR A 904 -0.47 6.15 -30.85
N ALA A 905 -0.49 7.44 -31.20
CA ALA A 905 -0.90 8.53 -30.32
C ALA A 905 -2.41 8.78 -30.47
N TYR A 906 -3.12 8.91 -29.35
CA TYR A 906 -4.51 9.39 -29.33
C TYR A 906 -4.58 10.89 -29.03
N PHE A 907 -5.28 11.64 -29.86
CA PHE A 907 -5.60 13.04 -29.61
C PHE A 907 -7.10 13.14 -29.26
N PRO A 908 -7.46 13.40 -27.98
CA PRO A 908 -8.85 13.60 -27.60
C PRO A 908 -9.41 14.85 -28.28
N VAL A 909 -10.74 14.97 -28.37
CA VAL A 909 -11.34 16.26 -28.75
C VAL A 909 -10.99 17.25 -27.65
N SER A 910 -10.17 18.23 -27.98
CA SER A 910 -9.81 19.33 -27.10
C SER A 910 -10.80 20.48 -27.26
N ASP A 911 -10.66 21.48 -26.40
CA ASP A 911 -11.45 22.72 -26.37
C ASP A 911 -11.05 23.69 -27.52
N GLY A 912 -10.68 23.15 -28.69
CA GLY A 912 -10.21 23.87 -29.88
C GLY A 912 -8.68 23.94 -30.07
N GLY A 913 -7.89 23.11 -29.38
CA GLY A 913 -6.42 23.20 -29.38
C GLY A 913 -5.70 22.01 -30.02
N SER A 914 -4.85 22.29 -31.02
CA SER A 914 -3.97 21.31 -31.70
C SER A 914 -2.69 20.99 -30.92
N TRP A 915 -2.03 19.89 -31.28
CA TRP A 915 -0.75 19.41 -30.70
C TRP A 915 0.38 19.40 -31.73
N ARG A 916 1.50 20.09 -31.46
CA ARG A 916 2.69 20.09 -32.33
C ARG A 916 3.71 19.05 -31.88
N HIS A 917 4.18 18.22 -32.80
CA HIS A 917 5.24 17.24 -32.55
C HIS A 917 6.61 17.90 -32.44
N VAL A 918 7.32 17.66 -31.33
CA VAL A 918 8.52 18.43 -30.94
C VAL A 918 9.69 18.28 -31.91
N TRP A 919 9.83 17.13 -32.59
CA TRP A 919 11.00 16.85 -33.44
C TRP A 919 10.81 17.21 -34.93
N THR A 920 9.57 17.28 -35.41
CA THR A 920 9.28 17.54 -36.84
C THR A 920 8.53 18.85 -37.07
N GLY A 921 7.84 19.37 -36.05
CA GLY A 921 6.97 20.54 -36.19
C GLY A 921 5.58 20.24 -36.75
N ASP A 922 5.28 18.99 -37.09
CA ASP A 922 3.95 18.58 -37.60
C ASP A 922 2.86 18.85 -36.55
N GLU A 923 1.71 19.38 -36.98
CA GLU A 923 0.59 19.69 -36.09
C GLU A 923 -0.57 18.67 -36.26
N PHE A 924 -1.05 18.19 -35.12
CA PHE A 924 -2.12 17.21 -34.98
C PHE A 924 -3.30 17.89 -34.29
N GLY A 925 -4.21 18.42 -35.09
CA GLY A 925 -5.45 19.06 -34.66
C GLY A 925 -6.67 18.26 -35.08
N ALA A 926 -7.80 18.50 -34.42
CA ALA A 926 -9.10 18.08 -34.90
C ALA A 926 -9.53 19.01 -36.05
N GLU A 927 -9.93 18.47 -37.20
CA GLU A 927 -10.45 19.28 -38.32
C GLU A 927 -11.79 19.94 -37.93
N GLU A 928 -12.14 21.06 -38.55
CA GLU A 928 -13.37 21.80 -38.24
C GLU A 928 -14.62 20.91 -38.45
N GLY A 929 -15.38 20.69 -37.38
CA GLY A 929 -16.52 19.75 -37.35
C GLY A 929 -16.21 18.35 -36.80
N THR A 930 -14.98 18.06 -36.38
CA THR A 930 -14.61 16.79 -35.74
C THR A 930 -15.29 16.62 -34.37
N VAL A 931 -16.14 15.58 -34.23
CA VAL A 931 -16.92 15.31 -33.01
C VAL A 931 -16.24 14.32 -32.05
N HIS A 932 -15.23 13.57 -32.51
CA HIS A 932 -14.57 12.51 -31.76
C HIS A 932 -13.05 12.54 -31.97
N GLY A 933 -12.27 12.26 -30.91
CA GLY A 933 -10.81 12.29 -30.98
C GLY A 933 -10.26 11.15 -31.84
N PHE A 934 -9.05 11.34 -32.39
CA PHE A 934 -8.47 10.49 -33.44
C PHE A 934 -7.13 9.87 -33.04
N GLU A 935 -6.72 8.81 -33.75
CA GLU A 935 -5.42 8.16 -33.57
C GLU A 935 -4.50 8.43 -34.77
N ALA A 936 -3.21 8.66 -34.51
CA ALA A 936 -2.19 8.81 -35.54
C ALA A 936 -0.96 7.93 -35.27
N GLN A 937 -0.29 7.47 -36.34
CA GLN A 937 0.96 6.72 -36.24
C GLN A 937 2.16 7.67 -36.28
N ILE A 938 2.96 7.67 -35.22
CA ILE A 938 4.05 8.62 -34.99
C ILE A 938 5.38 7.90 -35.05
N GLN A 939 6.37 8.45 -35.77
CA GLN A 939 7.75 7.97 -35.75
C GLN A 939 8.38 8.30 -34.39
N ALA A 940 8.79 7.27 -33.65
CA ALA A 940 9.36 7.38 -32.32
C ALA A 940 10.67 6.59 -32.27
N ARG A 941 11.72 7.09 -32.93
CA ARG A 941 13.04 6.42 -32.97
C ARG A 941 13.79 6.63 -31.65
N VAL A 942 14.82 5.83 -31.39
CA VAL A 942 15.66 6.03 -30.19
C VAL A 942 16.34 7.40 -30.30
N GLY A 943 16.24 8.20 -29.23
CA GLY A 943 16.68 9.59 -29.16
C GLY A 943 15.61 10.62 -29.56
N PHE A 944 14.46 10.15 -30.07
CA PHE A 944 13.33 10.96 -30.55
C PHE A 944 12.00 10.31 -30.11
N PRO A 945 11.70 10.24 -28.79
CA PRO A 945 10.44 9.71 -28.29
C PRO A 945 9.26 10.57 -28.72
N ALA A 946 8.10 10.01 -29.03
CA ALA A 946 6.95 10.81 -29.49
C ALA A 946 6.45 11.74 -28.37
N VAL A 947 6.70 13.03 -28.54
CA VAL A 947 6.39 14.09 -27.58
C VAL A 947 5.80 15.27 -28.32
N PHE A 948 4.74 15.85 -27.75
CA PHE A 948 3.99 16.96 -28.33
C PHE A 948 3.83 18.08 -27.31
N VAL A 949 3.68 19.29 -27.81
CA VAL A 949 3.29 20.48 -27.04
C VAL A 949 2.01 21.08 -27.62
N ARG A 950 1.20 21.76 -26.82
CA ARG A 950 0.03 22.48 -27.34
C ARG A 950 0.46 23.61 -28.29
N VAL A 951 -0.21 23.72 -29.43
CA VAL A 951 -0.02 24.83 -30.37
C VAL A 951 -0.41 26.14 -29.70
N GLY A 952 0.46 27.15 -29.81
CA GLY A 952 0.29 28.45 -29.15
C GLY A 952 0.65 28.48 -27.66
N SER A 953 1.07 27.36 -27.05
CA SER A 953 1.48 27.33 -25.65
C SER A 953 2.83 28.01 -25.42
N ALA A 954 2.86 29.00 -24.53
CA ALA A 954 4.11 29.63 -24.08
C ALA A 954 5.05 28.65 -23.37
N VAL A 955 4.52 27.59 -22.74
CA VAL A 955 5.31 26.48 -22.18
C VAL A 955 5.91 25.66 -23.32
N GLY A 956 5.11 25.34 -24.35
CA GLY A 956 5.55 24.61 -25.52
C GLY A 956 6.69 25.30 -26.28
N GLU A 957 6.51 26.57 -26.63
CA GLU A 957 7.53 27.34 -27.35
C GLU A 957 8.82 27.53 -26.52
N ARG A 958 8.70 27.76 -25.20
CA ARG A 958 9.87 27.89 -24.31
C ARG A 958 10.62 26.56 -24.14
N PHE A 959 9.93 25.43 -24.05
CA PHE A 959 10.57 24.11 -24.06
C PHE A 959 11.34 23.87 -25.36
N VAL A 960 10.72 24.17 -26.51
CA VAL A 960 11.35 24.03 -27.84
C VAL A 960 12.53 24.99 -28.02
N SER A 961 12.49 26.20 -27.45
CA SER A 961 13.68 27.09 -27.39
C SER A 961 14.79 26.45 -26.57
N ASN A 962 14.51 26.09 -25.31
CA ASN A 962 15.52 25.53 -24.39
C ASN A 962 16.17 24.24 -24.94
N LEU A 963 15.45 23.45 -25.76
CA LEU A 963 16.02 22.29 -26.46
C LEU A 963 17.06 22.69 -27.52
N ARG A 964 16.88 23.81 -28.24
CA ARG A 964 17.90 24.36 -29.15
C ARG A 964 19.08 24.93 -28.38
N ASP A 965 18.80 25.69 -27.32
CA ASP A 965 19.82 26.31 -26.46
C ASP A 965 20.74 25.25 -25.80
N LEU A 966 20.20 24.05 -25.51
CA LEU A 966 20.94 22.89 -25.00
C LEU A 966 21.49 21.94 -26.09
N ASN A 967 21.42 22.32 -27.37
CA ASN A 967 21.89 21.56 -28.53
C ASN A 967 21.26 20.14 -28.64
N VAL A 968 19.95 20.06 -28.45
CA VAL A 968 19.13 18.83 -28.56
C VAL A 968 18.30 18.80 -29.85
N LEU A 969 17.90 19.97 -30.35
CA LEU A 969 17.23 20.19 -31.64
C LEU A 969 18.20 20.82 -32.64
#